data_AF-A0A3P8XDM4-F1
#
_entry.id   AF-A0A3P8XDM4-F1
#
_cell.length_a   1.000
_cell.length_b   1.000
_cell.length_c   1.000
_cell.angle_alpha   90.00
_cell.angle_beta   90.00
_cell.angle_gamma   90.00
#
_symmetry.space_group_name_H-M   'P 1'
#
loop_
_entity.id
_entity.type
_entity.pdbx_description
1 polymer ?
#
loop_
_entity_poly.entity_id
_entity_poly.type
_entity_poly.pdbx_seq_one_letter_code
_entity_poly.pdbx_strand_id
1 'polypeptide(L)'
;MRPTYKTLFGYILISSVLVKAFEPITTTIVAGAGAAAAAGWNMYSYFYESCDSQWIDFNSTGLEVDLNRKLFGQHIVSRVVLKAITGFMKNKNPKKPLVLSLHGGTGTGKNFVSQLIAKNLYKKGTDSGFFHQFVATAHFPHQSQIENYKSQLQHWIKGNITNCPQSMFIFDEMDKMQPGLIDSIKPYLDYYEKLDGVSYRQAIFIFLSNSGGENIVQVALDFWKAGKDREEIELKDLEMALSLSVFNNKNSGFWHISLIDKNLVDFFVPFVPLEYKHLVQCGMAEMDAQGLVPNHTLVDQMVRDMVFFPKSEKIFSVTGCKTISNKLSYYGEHVFKQKTTADGAGAGVSAGWNIYSYFYESCDSQWIDFNSTGLEVDLNRKLFGQHIVSRVVLKAITGFMKNKNPKKPLVLSLHGGTGTGKNFVSQLIAKNLYKKGTDSGFFHQFVPTAHFPHQSQIENYKSQLQHWIKGNITNCPQSMFIFDEMDKMQPGLIDSIKPYLDYYEKLDGVFNRQAIFIFLSNSGGENYMQVALDFWRAGKDREEIELKDLETAFSLPGFNIKKNPIEFEQCNTEGGFWHSLIDKNLVDFFVPFLPLEYKHLVQCGMAEMDALGLVPNHTLVDQVVRVMTYFPKIEKIFSVTGCKTIRNYLYYYRKNV
;
A
#
# COMPACT_ATOMS: atom_id res chain seq x y z
N MET A 1 -38.71 25.11 32.94
CA MET A 1 -40.07 24.59 32.66
C MET A 1 -40.15 24.26 31.17
N ARG A 2 -40.40 22.99 30.82
CA ARG A 2 -40.66 22.53 29.45
C ARG A 2 -42.11 22.86 29.07
N PRO A 3 -42.42 23.39 27.88
CA PRO A 3 -43.79 23.38 27.36
C PRO A 3 -44.01 22.12 26.50
N THR A 4 -45.11 21.44 26.80
CA THR A 4 -45.56 20.16 26.24
C THR A 4 -46.35 20.33 24.94
N TYR A 5 -46.08 19.41 24.01
CA TYR A 5 -46.92 18.95 22.90
C TYR A 5 -48.42 18.93 23.27
N LYS A 6 -49.24 19.85 22.75
CA LYS A 6 -50.71 19.67 22.59
C LYS A 6 -51.44 20.82 21.85
N THR A 7 -50.77 21.90 21.46
CA THR A 7 -51.41 23.06 20.80
C THR A 7 -51.31 23.08 19.27
N LEU A 8 -50.69 22.09 18.61
CA LEU A 8 -50.50 22.11 17.15
C LEU A 8 -51.55 21.34 16.33
N PHE A 9 -52.46 20.60 16.97
CA PHE A 9 -53.41 19.72 16.26
C PHE A 9 -54.83 20.30 16.09
N GLY A 10 -55.08 21.52 16.56
CA GLY A 10 -56.42 22.15 16.55
C GLY A 10 -56.76 22.99 15.31
N TYR A 11 -55.81 23.31 14.44
CA TYR A 11 -56.04 24.23 13.30
C TYR A 11 -56.11 23.55 11.92
N ILE A 12 -56.01 22.23 11.84
CA ILE A 12 -55.99 21.50 10.55
C ILE A 12 -57.36 20.91 10.16
N LEU A 13 -58.40 21.02 10.99
CA LEU A 13 -59.66 20.27 10.77
C LEU A 13 -60.97 21.08 10.73
N ILE A 14 -60.93 22.39 10.46
CA ILE A 14 -62.18 23.13 10.14
C ILE A 14 -61.91 24.18 9.06
N SER A 15 -61.97 23.77 7.79
CA SER A 15 -62.51 24.59 6.69
C SER A 15 -62.53 23.79 5.39
N SER A 16 -63.37 22.75 5.35
CA SER A 16 -63.96 22.29 4.09
C SER A 16 -65.40 22.80 4.06
N VAL A 17 -65.76 23.43 2.93
CA VAL A 17 -67.09 23.86 2.46
C VAL A 17 -67.19 25.38 2.18
N LEU A 18 -66.96 25.70 0.90
CA LEU A 18 -67.58 26.74 0.05
C LEU A 18 -67.54 28.22 0.48
N VAL A 19 -66.79 29.06 -0.25
CA VAL A 19 -67.34 30.11 -1.17
C VAL A 19 -66.25 30.50 -2.19
N LYS A 20 -66.69 30.54 -3.45
CA LYS A 20 -65.99 30.95 -4.67
C LYS A 20 -65.68 32.46 -4.70
N ALA A 21 -64.70 32.79 -5.55
CA ALA A 21 -64.47 34.06 -6.23
C ALA A 21 -63.69 35.15 -5.47
N PHE A 22 -62.35 35.05 -5.54
CA PHE A 22 -61.48 36.10 -6.10
C PHE A 22 -60.24 35.37 -6.65
N GLU A 23 -59.87 35.62 -7.91
CA GLU A 23 -58.72 34.98 -8.58
C GLU A 23 -57.38 35.54 -8.06
N PRO A 24 -56.41 34.68 -7.69
CA PRO A 24 -55.00 35.01 -7.82
C PRO A 24 -54.27 33.82 -8.51
N ILE A 25 -54.64 33.50 -9.75
CA ILE A 25 -54.03 32.35 -10.46
C ILE A 25 -52.74 32.75 -11.21
N THR A 26 -52.47 34.03 -11.44
CA THR A 26 -51.28 34.45 -12.20
C THR A 26 -50.03 34.73 -11.36
N THR A 27 -50.13 35.01 -10.07
CA THR A 27 -48.96 35.30 -9.20
C THR A 27 -48.54 34.13 -8.32
N THR A 28 -49.45 33.21 -7.99
CA THR A 28 -49.17 32.12 -7.03
C THR A 28 -48.54 30.88 -7.67
N ILE A 29 -48.77 30.64 -8.97
CA ILE A 29 -48.19 29.51 -9.71
C ILE A 29 -46.73 29.79 -10.08
N VAL A 30 -46.37 31.05 -10.39
CA VAL A 30 -44.99 31.41 -10.75
C VAL A 30 -44.06 31.41 -9.53
N ALA A 31 -44.55 31.84 -8.35
CA ALA A 31 -43.76 31.84 -7.12
C ALA A 31 -43.67 30.43 -6.47
N GLY A 32 -44.74 29.64 -6.51
CA GLY A 32 -44.78 28.29 -5.90
C GLY A 32 -43.98 27.23 -6.66
N ALA A 33 -44.05 27.25 -8.00
CA ALA A 33 -43.23 26.36 -8.83
C ALA A 33 -41.74 26.73 -8.78
N GLY A 34 -41.43 28.03 -8.72
CA GLY A 34 -40.06 28.53 -8.53
C GLY A 34 -39.46 28.12 -7.19
N ALA A 35 -40.22 28.18 -6.09
CA ALA A 35 -39.74 27.78 -4.77
C ALA A 35 -39.56 26.26 -4.62
N ALA A 36 -40.45 25.43 -5.18
CA ALA A 36 -40.31 23.97 -5.16
C ALA A 36 -39.21 23.47 -6.09
N ALA A 37 -39.05 24.07 -7.28
CA ALA A 37 -37.93 23.78 -8.18
C ALA A 37 -36.61 24.28 -7.60
N ALA A 38 -36.56 25.45 -6.96
CA ALA A 38 -35.38 25.95 -6.28
C ALA A 38 -35.03 25.08 -5.06
N ALA A 39 -36.00 24.68 -4.23
CA ALA A 39 -35.75 23.77 -3.11
C ALA A 39 -35.33 22.38 -3.58
N GLY A 40 -35.93 21.85 -4.65
CA GLY A 40 -35.55 20.59 -5.28
C GLY A 40 -34.17 20.63 -5.93
N TRP A 41 -33.82 21.72 -6.61
CA TRP A 41 -32.49 21.95 -7.20
C TRP A 41 -31.42 22.18 -6.14
N ASN A 42 -31.74 22.90 -5.07
CA ASN A 42 -30.84 23.16 -3.93
C ASN A 42 -30.65 21.87 -3.10
N MET A 43 -31.66 21.00 -3.02
CA MET A 43 -31.51 19.65 -2.46
C MET A 43 -30.71 18.75 -3.41
N TYR A 44 -30.92 18.80 -4.73
CA TYR A 44 -30.15 18.04 -5.72
C TYR A 44 -28.67 18.47 -5.79
N SER A 45 -28.37 19.79 -5.76
CA SER A 45 -27.00 20.33 -5.73
C SER A 45 -26.30 20.12 -4.38
N TYR A 46 -27.05 19.77 -3.33
CA TYR A 46 -26.49 19.37 -2.04
C TYR A 46 -26.01 17.92 -2.04
N PHE A 47 -26.67 17.04 -2.81
CA PHE A 47 -26.31 15.62 -2.89
C PHE A 47 -25.36 15.27 -4.04
N TYR A 48 -25.40 16.03 -5.14
CA TYR A 48 -24.53 15.82 -6.31
C TYR A 48 -23.49 16.92 -6.44
N GLU A 49 -22.25 16.51 -6.71
CA GLU A 49 -21.12 17.43 -6.87
C GLU A 49 -21.22 18.17 -8.20
N SER A 50 -21.13 19.50 -8.15
CA SER A 50 -21.19 20.40 -9.30
C SER A 50 -19.92 21.26 -9.40
N CYS A 51 -19.58 21.69 -10.63
CA CYS A 51 -18.38 22.51 -10.87
C CYS A 51 -18.65 23.98 -10.56
N ASP A 52 -18.78 24.30 -9.27
CA ASP A 52 -19.03 25.65 -8.78
C ASP A 52 -18.36 25.89 -7.43
N SER A 53 -18.47 27.12 -6.93
CA SER A 53 -17.88 27.52 -5.65
C SER A 53 -18.50 26.84 -4.43
N GLN A 54 -19.63 26.13 -4.57
CA GLN A 54 -20.18 25.33 -3.49
C GLN A 54 -19.34 24.07 -3.24
N TRP A 55 -18.73 23.48 -4.27
CA TRP A 55 -17.94 22.24 -4.14
C TRP A 55 -16.44 22.46 -4.30
N ILE A 56 -16.04 23.50 -5.04
CA ILE A 56 -14.66 23.89 -5.32
C ILE A 56 -14.39 25.22 -4.62
N ASP A 57 -13.81 25.16 -3.43
CA ASP A 57 -13.49 26.33 -2.61
C ASP A 57 -12.05 26.20 -2.10
N PHE A 58 -11.14 26.90 -2.79
CA PHE A 58 -9.72 26.78 -2.49
C PHE A 58 -9.36 27.47 -1.18
N ASN A 59 -9.04 26.66 -0.17
CA ASN A 59 -8.58 27.12 1.13
C ASN A 59 -7.06 27.27 1.15
N SER A 60 -6.57 28.43 0.71
CA SER A 60 -5.12 28.74 0.66
C SER A 60 -4.45 28.66 2.04
N THR A 61 -5.10 29.18 3.09
CA THR A 61 -4.59 29.11 4.46
C THR A 61 -4.61 27.69 5.00
N GLY A 62 -5.65 26.91 4.68
CA GLY A 62 -5.74 25.49 5.01
C GLY A 62 -4.58 24.70 4.39
N LEU A 63 -4.28 24.94 3.11
CA LEU A 63 -3.17 24.29 2.42
C LEU A 63 -1.82 24.63 3.06
N GLU A 64 -1.59 25.91 3.41
CA GLU A 64 -0.37 26.33 4.11
C GLU A 64 -0.22 25.63 5.46
N VAL A 65 -1.28 25.60 6.27
CA VAL A 65 -1.27 24.92 7.57
C VAL A 65 -1.03 23.42 7.40
N ASP A 66 -1.68 22.79 6.43
CA ASP A 66 -1.53 21.36 6.14
C ASP A 66 -0.13 21.00 5.70
N LEU A 67 0.47 21.77 4.78
CA LEU A 67 1.86 21.56 4.35
C LEU A 67 2.81 21.73 5.54
N ASN A 68 2.66 22.80 6.32
CA ASN A 68 3.57 23.08 7.45
C ASN A 68 3.44 22.07 8.60
N ARG A 69 2.23 21.56 8.88
CA ARG A 69 1.99 20.69 10.05
C ARG A 69 2.05 19.21 9.73
N LYS A 70 1.77 18.82 8.48
CA LYS A 70 1.63 17.40 8.10
C LYS A 70 2.74 16.91 7.17
N LEU A 71 3.42 17.78 6.43
CA LEU A 71 4.48 17.38 5.50
C LEU A 71 5.87 17.55 6.14
N PHE A 72 6.37 16.48 6.74
CA PHE A 72 7.64 16.50 7.46
C PHE A 72 8.86 16.43 6.55
N GLY A 73 9.86 17.28 6.82
CA GLY A 73 11.17 17.22 6.18
C GLY A 73 11.20 17.64 4.70
N GLN A 74 10.15 18.25 4.18
CA GLN A 74 10.04 18.70 2.78
C GLN A 74 9.83 20.22 2.70
N HIS A 75 10.80 20.99 3.17
CA HIS A 75 10.74 22.45 3.20
C HIS A 75 10.67 23.07 1.80
N ILE A 76 11.38 22.50 0.82
CA ILE A 76 11.35 22.94 -0.59
C ILE A 76 9.95 22.72 -1.18
N VAL A 77 9.41 21.52 -1.01
CA VAL A 77 8.08 21.14 -1.52
C VAL A 77 7.00 22.06 -0.97
N SER A 78 7.00 22.28 0.35
CA SER A 78 5.99 23.12 1.02
C SER A 78 5.97 24.53 0.42
N ARG A 79 7.14 25.13 0.19
CA ARG A 79 7.26 26.48 -0.38
C ARG A 79 6.83 26.54 -1.85
N VAL A 80 7.29 25.60 -2.67
CA VAL A 80 7.01 25.58 -4.12
C VAL A 80 5.54 25.31 -4.38
N VAL A 81 4.98 24.26 -3.76
CA VAL A 81 3.58 23.85 -3.96
C VAL A 81 2.62 24.94 -3.50
N LEU A 82 2.84 25.50 -2.30
CA LEU A 82 1.96 26.56 -1.78
C LEU A 82 1.92 27.77 -2.73
N LYS A 83 3.09 28.23 -3.21
CA LYS A 83 3.19 29.35 -4.13
C LYS A 83 2.56 29.03 -5.49
N ALA A 84 2.86 27.88 -6.07
CA ALA A 84 2.38 27.47 -7.39
C ALA A 84 0.85 27.34 -7.41
N ILE A 85 0.27 26.59 -6.46
CA ILE A 85 -1.17 26.37 -6.38
C ILE A 85 -1.90 27.68 -6.05
N THR A 86 -1.43 28.43 -5.05
CA THR A 86 -2.08 29.70 -4.67
C THR A 86 -2.03 30.73 -5.80
N GLY A 87 -0.90 30.83 -6.49
CA GLY A 87 -0.74 31.73 -7.64
C GLY A 87 -1.67 31.34 -8.80
N PHE A 88 -1.74 30.05 -9.11
CA PHE A 88 -2.62 29.53 -10.15
C PHE A 88 -4.10 29.76 -9.82
N MET A 89 -4.54 29.41 -8.62
CA MET A 89 -5.95 29.54 -8.21
C MET A 89 -6.41 31.01 -8.10
N LYS A 90 -5.50 31.95 -7.81
CA LYS A 90 -5.82 33.39 -7.81
C LYS A 90 -5.91 33.98 -9.22
N ASN A 91 -5.31 33.33 -10.22
CA ASN A 91 -5.36 33.80 -11.60
C ASN A 91 -6.71 33.44 -12.23
N LYS A 92 -7.55 34.44 -12.50
CA LYS A 92 -8.86 34.24 -13.14
C LYS A 92 -8.75 33.83 -14.62
N ASN A 93 -7.61 34.04 -15.26
CA ASN A 93 -7.39 33.74 -16.68
C ASN A 93 -5.99 33.13 -16.92
N PRO A 94 -5.75 31.91 -16.42
CA PRO A 94 -4.50 31.20 -16.68
C PRO A 94 -4.31 30.99 -18.19
N LYS A 95 -3.05 31.06 -18.66
CA LYS A 95 -2.73 30.93 -20.09
C LYS A 95 -2.51 29.48 -20.54
N LYS A 96 -2.28 28.59 -19.59
CA LYS A 96 -2.14 27.14 -19.74
C LYS A 96 -2.51 26.47 -18.41
N PRO A 97 -2.80 25.16 -18.36
CA PRO A 97 -2.97 24.45 -17.07
C PRO A 97 -1.71 24.53 -16.21
N LEU A 98 -1.88 24.36 -14.90
CA LEU A 98 -0.76 24.16 -14.00
C LEU A 98 -0.21 22.75 -14.13
N VAL A 99 1.09 22.61 -14.36
CA VAL A 99 1.76 21.31 -14.48
C VAL A 99 2.89 21.19 -13.46
N LEU A 100 2.71 20.34 -12.45
CA LEU A 100 3.71 20.04 -11.42
C LEU A 100 4.34 18.68 -11.66
N SER A 101 5.67 18.57 -11.58
CA SER A 101 6.39 17.30 -11.66
C SER A 101 7.14 17.02 -10.36
N LEU A 102 6.68 16.06 -9.57
CA LEU A 102 7.17 15.73 -8.24
C LEU A 102 8.12 14.53 -8.30
N HIS A 103 9.34 14.71 -7.80
CA HIS A 103 10.46 13.77 -7.95
C HIS A 103 11.09 13.41 -6.63
N GLY A 104 11.44 12.13 -6.41
CA GLY A 104 12.24 11.73 -5.25
C GLY A 104 12.00 10.30 -4.83
N GLY A 105 12.60 9.88 -3.71
CA GLY A 105 12.46 8.51 -3.19
C GLY A 105 11.03 8.13 -2.80
N THR A 106 10.76 6.82 -2.67
CA THR A 106 9.48 6.31 -2.16
C THR A 106 9.27 6.71 -0.68
N GLY A 107 8.01 6.83 -0.25
CA GLY A 107 7.66 7.14 1.15
C GLY A 107 8.01 8.54 1.63
N THR A 108 8.41 9.46 0.74
CA THR A 108 8.80 10.85 1.06
C THR A 108 7.64 11.85 1.05
N GLY A 109 6.47 11.47 0.54
CA GLY A 109 5.25 12.30 0.59
C GLY A 109 4.65 12.75 -0.75
N LYS A 110 5.15 12.29 -1.91
CA LYS A 110 4.64 12.67 -3.25
C LYS A 110 3.11 12.55 -3.39
N ASN A 111 2.57 11.34 -3.17
CA ASN A 111 1.13 11.08 -3.16
C ASN A 111 0.40 11.82 -2.03
N PHE A 112 1.06 12.01 -0.88
CA PHE A 112 0.45 12.70 0.25
C PHE A 112 0.19 14.19 -0.07
N VAL A 113 1.12 14.85 -0.78
CA VAL A 113 0.97 16.25 -1.19
C VAL A 113 -0.18 16.42 -2.18
N SER A 114 -0.35 15.53 -3.16
CA SER A 114 -1.51 15.62 -4.06
C SER A 114 -2.85 15.46 -3.32
N GLN A 115 -2.89 14.60 -2.29
CA GLN A 115 -4.06 14.47 -1.41
C GLN A 115 -4.31 15.72 -0.57
N LEU A 116 -3.26 16.38 -0.06
CA LEU A 116 -3.40 17.65 0.67
C LEU A 116 -3.92 18.77 -0.23
N ILE A 117 -3.44 18.84 -1.48
CA ILE A 117 -3.95 19.79 -2.48
C ILE A 117 -5.45 19.53 -2.71
N ALA A 118 -5.83 18.28 -2.97
CA ALA A 118 -7.23 17.90 -3.20
C ALA A 118 -8.14 18.27 -2.01
N LYS A 119 -7.71 17.96 -0.78
CA LYS A 119 -8.46 18.23 0.46
C LYS A 119 -8.66 19.73 0.73
N ASN A 120 -7.80 20.58 0.19
CA ASN A 120 -7.90 22.04 0.31
C ASN A 120 -8.49 22.70 -0.94
N LEU A 121 -8.81 21.94 -1.98
CA LEU A 121 -9.42 22.43 -3.22
C LEU A 121 -10.89 22.00 -3.36
N TYR A 122 -11.18 20.74 -3.01
CA TYR A 122 -12.50 20.13 -3.16
C TYR A 122 -13.08 19.77 -1.80
N LYS A 123 -14.38 20.01 -1.59
CA LYS A 123 -15.06 19.63 -0.34
C LYS A 123 -15.01 18.14 -0.05
N LYS A 124 -15.04 17.30 -1.09
CA LYS A 124 -14.90 15.84 -0.98
C LYS A 124 -13.44 15.38 -1.01
N GLY A 125 -12.47 16.28 -1.13
CA GLY A 125 -11.05 15.96 -1.23
C GLY A 125 -10.75 14.98 -2.38
N THR A 126 -10.17 13.84 -2.04
CA THR A 126 -9.83 12.73 -2.94
C THR A 126 -11.04 11.94 -3.43
N ASP A 127 -12.19 12.05 -2.74
CA ASP A 127 -13.47 11.44 -3.15
C ASP A 127 -14.27 12.33 -4.12
N SER A 128 -13.69 13.47 -4.52
CA SER A 128 -14.29 14.36 -5.52
C SER A 128 -14.31 13.72 -6.90
N GLY A 129 -15.40 13.91 -7.63
CA GLY A 129 -15.51 13.59 -9.05
C GLY A 129 -14.58 14.40 -9.95
N PHE A 130 -13.89 15.42 -9.41
CA PHE A 130 -12.90 16.25 -10.10
C PHE A 130 -11.44 15.88 -9.74
N PHE A 131 -11.25 14.86 -8.91
CA PHE A 131 -9.94 14.28 -8.57
C PHE A 131 -9.74 12.98 -9.35
N HIS A 132 -8.79 12.95 -10.28
CA HIS A 132 -8.52 11.78 -11.12
C HIS A 132 -7.09 11.31 -10.93
N GLN A 133 -6.90 10.10 -10.40
CA GLN A 133 -5.57 9.52 -10.22
C GLN A 133 -5.38 8.31 -11.14
N PHE A 134 -4.32 8.35 -11.94
CA PHE A 134 -3.87 7.28 -12.81
C PHE A 134 -2.51 6.76 -12.33
N VAL A 135 -2.45 5.49 -11.97
CA VAL A 135 -1.20 4.76 -11.73
C VAL A 135 -0.78 4.06 -13.01
N ALA A 136 0.38 4.40 -13.56
CA ALA A 136 0.80 3.90 -14.89
C ALA A 136 0.81 2.37 -14.99
N THR A 137 1.33 1.69 -13.96
CA THR A 137 1.41 0.22 -13.92
C THR A 137 0.07 -0.47 -13.66
N ALA A 138 -0.93 0.24 -13.13
CA ALA A 138 -2.27 -0.30 -12.91
C ALA A 138 -3.15 -0.14 -14.16
N HIS A 139 -3.20 1.08 -14.71
CA HIS A 139 -4.16 1.43 -15.76
C HIS A 139 -3.60 1.25 -17.17
N PHE A 140 -2.28 1.31 -17.35
CA PHE A 140 -1.61 1.19 -18.65
C PHE A 140 -0.55 0.07 -18.70
N PRO A 141 -0.87 -1.16 -18.25
CA PRO A 141 0.12 -2.22 -18.07
C PRO A 141 0.64 -2.82 -19.38
N HIS A 142 -0.13 -2.79 -20.48
CA HIS A 142 0.17 -3.51 -21.71
C HIS A 142 0.66 -2.60 -22.84
N GLN A 143 1.88 -2.85 -23.34
CA GLN A 143 2.42 -2.10 -24.49
C GLN A 143 1.58 -2.33 -25.77
N SER A 144 1.01 -3.52 -25.95
CA SER A 144 0.20 -3.85 -27.13
C SER A 144 -1.13 -3.10 -27.20
N GLN A 145 -1.63 -2.56 -26.08
CA GLN A 145 -2.89 -1.83 -26.02
C GLN A 145 -2.71 -0.32 -26.02
N ILE A 146 -1.50 0.17 -26.31
CA ILE A 146 -1.14 1.59 -26.21
C ILE A 146 -2.10 2.51 -26.98
N GLU A 147 -2.54 2.13 -28.17
CA GLU A 147 -3.48 2.94 -28.96
C GLU A 147 -4.88 3.03 -28.32
N ASN A 148 -5.34 1.94 -27.69
CA ASN A 148 -6.59 1.96 -26.93
C ASN A 148 -6.45 2.84 -25.68
N TYR A 149 -5.34 2.72 -24.97
CA TYR A 149 -5.07 3.54 -23.78
C TYR A 149 -4.98 5.03 -24.10
N LYS A 150 -4.31 5.39 -25.21
CA LYS A 150 -4.29 6.77 -25.72
C LYS A 150 -5.70 7.29 -25.93
N SER A 151 -6.52 6.56 -26.69
CA SER A 151 -7.89 6.96 -27.01
C SER A 151 -8.76 7.10 -25.74
N GLN A 152 -8.71 6.12 -24.84
CA GLN A 152 -9.45 6.14 -23.57
C GLN A 152 -9.02 7.31 -22.68
N LEU A 153 -7.72 7.52 -22.52
CA LEU A 153 -7.18 8.60 -21.69
C LEU A 153 -7.55 9.98 -22.25
N GLN A 154 -7.41 10.18 -23.56
CA GLN A 154 -7.79 11.42 -24.23
C GLN A 154 -9.29 11.71 -24.07
N HIS A 155 -10.14 10.69 -24.27
CA HIS A 155 -11.58 10.83 -24.07
C HIS A 155 -11.93 11.15 -22.61
N TRP A 156 -11.28 10.48 -21.66
CA TRP A 156 -11.50 10.69 -20.22
C TRP A 156 -11.12 12.11 -19.80
N ILE A 157 -9.94 12.60 -20.18
CA ILE A 157 -9.49 13.94 -19.84
C ILE A 157 -10.44 14.98 -20.46
N LYS A 158 -10.73 14.86 -21.76
CA LYS A 158 -11.63 15.78 -22.48
C LYS A 158 -13.02 15.81 -21.84
N GLY A 159 -13.59 14.64 -21.53
CA GLY A 159 -14.92 14.53 -20.92
C GLY A 159 -14.98 15.18 -19.54
N ASN A 160 -14.03 14.88 -18.66
CA ASN A 160 -14.01 15.45 -17.31
C ASN A 160 -13.73 16.95 -17.29
N ILE A 161 -12.86 17.45 -18.17
CA ILE A 161 -12.62 18.91 -18.29
C ILE A 161 -13.83 19.62 -18.87
N THR A 162 -14.56 18.98 -19.79
CA THR A 162 -15.83 19.52 -20.30
C THR A 162 -16.87 19.65 -19.19
N ASN A 163 -16.92 18.68 -18.27
CA ASN A 163 -17.81 18.72 -17.11
C ASN A 163 -17.34 19.74 -16.06
N CYS A 164 -16.03 19.81 -15.81
CA CYS A 164 -15.45 20.77 -14.89
C CYS A 164 -14.04 21.20 -15.32
N PRO A 165 -13.86 22.46 -15.74
CA PRO A 165 -12.55 22.97 -16.17
C PRO A 165 -11.47 22.96 -15.08
N GLN A 166 -11.88 22.97 -13.81
CA GLN A 166 -10.98 22.96 -12.64
C GLN A 166 -10.58 21.54 -12.19
N SER A 167 -10.78 20.53 -13.04
CA SER A 167 -10.42 19.14 -12.72
C SER A 167 -8.90 18.96 -12.52
N MET A 168 -8.55 18.02 -11.65
CA MET A 168 -7.16 17.70 -11.32
C MET A 168 -6.82 16.27 -11.74
N PHE A 169 -5.73 16.11 -12.48
CA PHE A 169 -5.23 14.83 -13.00
C PHE A 169 -3.85 14.51 -12.41
N ILE A 170 -3.76 13.38 -11.72
CA ILE A 170 -2.55 12.89 -11.11
C ILE A 170 -2.09 11.67 -11.90
N PHE A 171 -0.87 11.72 -12.42
CA PHE A 171 -0.23 10.56 -13.05
C PHE A 171 0.89 10.09 -12.15
N ASP A 172 0.67 8.94 -11.51
CA ASP A 172 1.63 8.28 -10.64
C ASP A 172 2.45 7.24 -11.40
N GLU A 173 3.69 7.04 -10.96
CA GLU A 173 4.68 6.19 -11.61
C GLU A 173 4.96 6.60 -13.06
N MET A 174 5.10 7.91 -13.28
CA MET A 174 5.40 8.47 -14.61
C MET A 174 6.72 7.94 -15.19
N ASP A 175 7.68 7.55 -14.34
CA ASP A 175 8.91 6.86 -14.73
C ASP A 175 8.67 5.53 -15.45
N LYS A 176 7.47 4.97 -15.35
CA LYS A 176 7.04 3.69 -15.95
C LYS A 176 5.98 3.86 -17.03
N MET A 177 5.53 5.09 -17.27
CA MET A 177 4.51 5.37 -18.27
C MET A 177 5.14 5.33 -19.67
N GLN A 178 4.45 4.68 -20.61
CA GLN A 178 4.96 4.48 -21.96
C GLN A 178 5.05 5.82 -22.71
N PRO A 179 6.15 6.10 -23.45
CA PRO A 179 6.34 7.40 -24.11
C PRO A 179 5.18 7.84 -25.00
N GLY A 180 4.60 6.92 -25.78
CA GLY A 180 3.48 7.23 -26.66
C GLY A 180 2.23 7.71 -25.91
N LEU A 181 2.00 7.28 -24.67
CA LEU A 181 0.89 7.75 -23.85
C LEU A 181 1.15 9.16 -23.29
N ILE A 182 2.42 9.49 -23.05
CA ILE A 182 2.83 10.83 -22.64
C ILE A 182 2.68 11.79 -23.82
N ASP A 183 3.04 11.35 -25.02
CA ASP A 183 2.81 12.11 -26.26
C ASP A 183 1.33 12.44 -26.48
N SER A 184 0.42 11.53 -26.12
CA SER A 184 -1.02 11.74 -26.32
C SER A 184 -1.65 12.75 -25.35
N ILE A 185 -1.00 13.03 -24.21
CA ILE A 185 -1.47 14.04 -23.24
C ILE A 185 -0.83 15.41 -23.44
N LYS A 186 0.33 15.49 -24.11
CA LYS A 186 1.07 16.75 -24.35
C LYS A 186 0.22 17.92 -24.82
N PRO A 187 -0.68 17.76 -25.80
CA PRO A 187 -1.48 18.89 -26.29
C PRO A 187 -2.27 19.57 -25.17
N TYR A 188 -2.76 18.81 -24.20
CA TYR A 188 -3.56 19.32 -23.09
C TYR A 188 -2.77 20.14 -22.07
N LEU A 189 -1.43 20.05 -22.10
CA LEU A 189 -0.51 20.75 -21.19
C LEU A 189 0.01 22.08 -21.76
N ASP A 190 -0.28 22.34 -23.03
CA ASP A 190 0.27 23.47 -23.80
C ASP A 190 -0.58 24.76 -23.63
N TYR A 191 -0.14 25.85 -24.26
CA TYR A 191 -0.73 27.20 -24.13
C TYR A 191 -1.99 27.45 -24.98
N TYR A 192 -2.56 26.40 -25.58
CA TYR A 192 -3.74 26.52 -26.43
C TYR A 192 -4.92 27.14 -25.68
N GLU A 193 -5.66 28.03 -26.36
CA GLU A 193 -6.89 28.62 -25.82
C GLU A 193 -7.97 27.56 -25.64
N LYS A 194 -8.17 26.79 -26.71
CA LYS A 194 -9.07 25.66 -26.80
C LYS A 194 -8.44 24.59 -27.68
N LEU A 195 -8.65 23.34 -27.30
CA LEU A 195 -8.38 22.16 -28.13
C LEU A 195 -9.69 21.40 -28.29
N ASP A 196 -10.08 21.15 -29.53
CA ASP A 196 -11.40 20.61 -29.89
C ASP A 196 -12.57 21.33 -29.19
N GLY A 197 -12.50 22.65 -29.07
CA GLY A 197 -13.53 23.47 -28.43
C GLY A 197 -13.49 23.52 -26.89
N VAL A 198 -12.63 22.73 -26.24
CA VAL A 198 -12.51 22.65 -24.78
C VAL A 198 -11.28 23.42 -24.30
N SER A 199 -11.41 24.18 -23.21
CA SER A 199 -10.26 24.88 -22.60
C SER A 199 -9.71 24.09 -21.43
N TYR A 200 -8.41 23.82 -21.45
CA TYR A 200 -7.70 23.04 -20.44
C TYR A 200 -7.00 23.96 -19.42
N ARG A 201 -7.07 25.28 -19.62
CA ARG A 201 -6.25 26.28 -18.92
C ARG A 201 -6.46 26.33 -17.40
N GLN A 202 -7.63 25.91 -16.92
CA GLN A 202 -7.97 25.91 -15.49
C GLN A 202 -7.68 24.58 -14.78
N ALA A 203 -7.24 23.56 -15.53
CA ALA A 203 -6.95 22.24 -14.98
C ALA A 203 -5.59 22.21 -14.30
N ILE A 204 -5.42 21.23 -13.40
CA ILE A 204 -4.16 20.96 -12.71
C ILE A 204 -3.68 19.56 -13.09
N PHE A 205 -2.44 19.46 -13.56
CA PHE A 205 -1.77 18.19 -13.85
C PHE A 205 -0.61 18.00 -12.88
N ILE A 206 -0.56 16.83 -12.23
CA ILE A 206 0.50 16.48 -11.27
C ILE A 206 1.12 15.16 -11.71
N PHE A 207 2.41 15.18 -11.99
CA PHE A 207 3.22 14.01 -12.37
C PHE A 207 4.04 13.57 -11.17
N LEU A 208 3.97 12.29 -10.81
CA LEU A 208 4.73 11.72 -9.70
C LEU A 208 5.70 10.69 -10.25
N SER A 209 6.98 10.82 -9.89
CA SER A 209 8.04 9.96 -10.40
C SER A 209 9.11 9.70 -9.34
N ASN A 210 9.73 8.52 -9.42
CA ASN A 210 10.93 8.22 -8.64
C ASN A 210 12.23 8.57 -9.37
N SER A 211 12.17 8.98 -10.64
CA SER A 211 13.33 9.45 -11.41
C SER A 211 14.04 10.59 -10.70
N GLY A 212 15.37 10.56 -10.71
CA GLY A 212 16.23 11.52 -10.03
C GLY A 212 16.33 11.37 -8.51
N GLY A 213 15.64 10.39 -7.92
CA GLY A 213 15.69 10.14 -6.48
C GLY A 213 17.09 9.88 -5.95
N GLU A 214 17.90 9.10 -6.67
CA GLU A 214 19.29 8.79 -6.27
C GLU A 214 20.19 10.05 -6.30
N ASN A 215 20.03 10.90 -7.30
CA ASN A 215 20.80 12.15 -7.41
C ASN A 215 20.39 13.15 -6.31
N ILE A 216 19.10 13.26 -6.00
CA ILE A 216 18.61 14.08 -4.87
C ILE A 216 19.21 13.57 -3.55
N VAL A 217 19.24 12.25 -3.37
CA VAL A 217 19.86 11.62 -2.20
C VAL A 217 21.35 11.96 -2.11
N GLN A 218 22.07 11.96 -3.24
CA GLN A 218 23.48 12.29 -3.28
C GLN A 218 23.73 13.75 -2.84
N VAL A 219 22.95 14.71 -3.35
CA VAL A 219 23.06 16.11 -2.93
C VAL A 219 22.78 16.25 -1.43
N ALA A 220 21.74 15.59 -0.92
CA ALA A 220 21.43 15.62 0.51
C ALA A 220 22.57 15.01 1.37
N LEU A 221 23.21 13.94 0.88
CA LEU A 221 24.35 13.33 1.55
C LEU A 221 25.58 14.25 1.54
N ASP A 222 25.81 14.99 0.46
CA ASP A 222 26.94 15.91 0.33
C ASP A 222 26.80 17.12 1.28
N PHE A 223 25.59 17.66 1.41
CA PHE A 223 25.29 18.69 2.43
C PHE A 223 25.52 18.16 3.85
N TRP A 224 25.02 16.96 4.14
CA TRP A 224 25.22 16.34 5.45
C TRP A 224 26.71 16.12 5.76
N LYS A 225 27.49 15.62 4.80
CA LYS A 225 28.95 15.42 4.92
C LYS A 225 29.69 16.74 5.12
N ALA A 226 29.19 17.83 4.55
CA ALA A 226 29.72 19.17 4.74
C ALA A 226 29.31 19.81 6.09
N GLY A 227 28.54 19.10 6.93
CA GLY A 227 28.07 19.61 8.22
C GLY A 227 27.00 20.70 8.09
N LYS A 228 26.34 20.80 6.94
CA LYS A 228 25.27 21.77 6.68
C LYS A 228 23.91 21.23 7.13
N ASP A 229 23.04 22.13 7.54
CA ASP A 229 21.67 21.78 7.86
C ASP A 229 20.90 21.43 6.59
N ARG A 230 19.97 20.48 6.74
CA ARG A 230 19.08 20.05 5.64
C ARG A 230 18.29 21.23 5.06
N GLU A 231 17.84 22.12 5.92
CA GLU A 231 17.03 23.28 5.57
C GLU A 231 17.79 24.32 4.72
N GLU A 232 19.13 24.21 4.64
CA GLU A 232 19.97 25.00 3.73
C GLU A 232 19.92 24.51 2.27
N ILE A 233 19.44 23.29 2.02
CA ILE A 233 19.28 22.79 0.65
C ILE A 233 18.18 23.62 -0.03
N GLU A 234 18.54 24.28 -1.13
CA GLU A 234 17.62 25.08 -1.93
C GLU A 234 17.24 24.36 -3.23
N LEU A 235 16.19 24.85 -3.90
CA LEU A 235 15.72 24.27 -5.17
C LEU A 235 16.83 24.24 -6.23
N LYS A 236 17.64 25.30 -6.32
CA LYS A 236 18.75 25.45 -7.27
C LYS A 236 19.82 24.35 -7.14
N ASP A 237 20.03 23.83 -5.93
CA ASP A 237 21.02 22.78 -5.67
C ASP A 237 20.54 21.43 -6.23
N LEU A 238 19.22 21.25 -6.34
CA LEU A 238 18.57 20.04 -6.82
C LEU A 238 18.20 20.11 -8.30
N GLU A 239 18.07 21.29 -8.89
CA GLU A 239 17.79 21.48 -10.32
C GLU A 239 18.87 20.83 -11.21
N MET A 240 20.14 20.93 -10.82
CA MET A 240 21.25 20.29 -11.56
C MET A 240 21.22 18.75 -11.42
N ALA A 241 20.91 18.25 -10.22
CA ALA A 241 20.78 16.82 -9.96
C ALA A 241 19.59 16.20 -10.70
N LEU A 242 18.47 16.91 -10.75
CA LEU A 242 17.28 16.55 -11.51
C LEU A 242 17.59 16.54 -13.00
N SER A 243 18.16 17.62 -13.55
CA SER A 243 18.47 17.69 -14.98
C SER A 243 19.38 16.55 -15.43
N LEU A 244 20.50 16.28 -14.76
CA LEU A 244 21.41 15.18 -15.15
C LEU A 244 20.75 13.80 -15.17
N SER A 245 19.90 13.49 -14.18
CA SER A 245 19.19 12.21 -14.08
C SER A 245 18.05 12.05 -15.10
N VAL A 246 17.47 13.18 -15.48
CA VAL A 246 16.35 13.32 -16.40
C VAL A 246 16.81 13.31 -17.86
N PHE A 247 18.00 13.82 -18.16
CA PHE A 247 18.57 13.83 -19.51
C PHE A 247 19.33 12.53 -19.88
N ASN A 248 19.93 11.82 -18.91
CA ASN A 248 20.82 10.68 -19.20
C ASN A 248 20.16 9.29 -19.24
N ASN A 249 18.94 9.12 -18.71
CA ASN A 249 18.27 7.81 -18.73
C ASN A 249 17.54 7.56 -20.06
N LYS A 250 18.03 6.63 -20.89
CA LYS A 250 17.46 6.36 -22.22
C LYS A 250 15.98 5.88 -22.22
N ASN A 251 15.49 5.29 -21.11
CA ASN A 251 14.11 4.80 -21.01
C ASN A 251 13.16 5.68 -20.17
N SER A 252 13.65 6.30 -19.09
CA SER A 252 12.83 7.19 -18.21
C SER A 252 13.11 8.69 -18.43
N GLY A 253 14.16 9.05 -19.16
CA GLY A 253 14.49 10.43 -19.51
C GLY A 253 13.83 10.91 -20.81
N PHE A 254 13.51 10.00 -21.74
CA PHE A 254 12.92 10.37 -23.03
C PHE A 254 11.61 11.14 -22.90
N TRP A 255 10.72 10.72 -21.99
CA TRP A 255 9.46 11.42 -21.81
C TRP A 255 9.64 12.79 -21.17
N HIS A 256 10.56 12.91 -20.22
CA HIS A 256 10.89 14.17 -19.60
C HIS A 256 11.50 15.15 -20.60
N ILE A 257 12.48 14.73 -21.39
CA ILE A 257 13.08 15.54 -22.47
C ILE A 257 11.96 16.09 -23.34
N SER A 258 11.02 15.23 -23.74
CA SER A 258 9.95 15.63 -24.63
C SER A 258 8.88 16.57 -24.01
N LEU A 259 8.79 16.66 -22.66
CA LEU A 259 7.96 17.62 -21.93
C LEU A 259 8.73 18.90 -21.55
N ILE A 260 10.04 18.78 -21.29
CA ILE A 260 10.95 19.87 -20.92
C ILE A 260 11.33 20.70 -22.13
N ASP A 261 11.61 20.06 -23.28
CA ASP A 261 11.97 20.74 -24.54
C ASP A 261 10.88 21.73 -25.00
N LYS A 262 9.64 21.52 -24.56
CA LYS A 262 8.49 22.39 -24.83
C LYS A 262 8.07 23.27 -23.64
N ASN A 263 8.82 23.26 -22.53
CA ASN A 263 8.48 23.97 -21.28
C ASN A 263 7.03 23.69 -20.80
N LEU A 264 6.57 22.44 -20.95
CA LEU A 264 5.21 22.05 -20.57
C LEU A 264 5.05 21.89 -19.05
N VAL A 265 6.12 21.51 -18.35
CA VAL A 265 6.15 21.45 -16.88
C VAL A 265 6.47 22.84 -16.32
N ASP A 266 5.65 23.33 -15.38
CA ASP A 266 5.88 24.63 -14.72
C ASP A 266 6.90 24.55 -13.60
N PHE A 267 6.80 23.52 -12.77
CA PHE A 267 7.65 23.36 -11.60
C PHE A 267 8.10 21.91 -11.43
N PHE A 268 9.41 21.72 -11.33
CA PHE A 268 10.01 20.49 -10.83
C PHE A 268 10.14 20.59 -9.30
N VAL A 269 9.54 19.62 -8.61
CA VAL A 269 9.38 19.66 -7.16
C VAL A 269 10.12 18.46 -6.53
N PRO A 270 11.37 18.65 -6.07
CA PRO A 270 12.16 17.56 -5.50
C PRO A 270 11.77 17.24 -4.06
N PHE A 271 11.74 15.94 -3.75
CA PHE A 271 11.50 15.35 -2.44
C PHE A 271 12.79 14.75 -1.92
N VAL A 272 13.31 15.36 -0.86
CA VAL A 272 14.55 14.97 -0.19
C VAL A 272 14.33 13.76 0.73
N PRO A 273 15.32 12.86 0.90
CA PRO A 273 15.17 11.65 1.71
C PRO A 273 14.87 11.96 3.18
N LEU A 274 14.08 11.13 3.85
CA LEU A 274 13.66 11.40 5.24
C LEU A 274 14.68 10.86 6.26
N GLU A 275 15.11 11.71 7.19
CA GLU A 275 15.91 11.34 8.36
C GLU A 275 15.08 10.75 9.51
N TYR A 276 15.77 10.17 10.51
CA TYR A 276 15.19 9.61 11.73
C TYR A 276 14.13 10.51 12.39
N LYS A 277 14.43 11.81 12.57
CA LYS A 277 13.52 12.79 13.19
C LYS A 277 12.16 12.86 12.49
N HIS A 278 12.14 12.75 11.16
CA HIS A 278 10.90 12.81 10.36
C HIS A 278 10.07 11.52 10.48
N LEU A 279 10.73 10.37 10.63
CA LEU A 279 10.03 9.11 10.87
C LEU A 279 9.35 9.11 12.24
N VAL A 280 9.98 9.68 13.26
CA VAL A 280 9.35 9.89 14.57
C VAL A 280 8.13 10.81 14.44
N GLN A 281 8.24 11.92 13.71
CA GLN A 281 7.10 12.80 13.44
C GLN A 281 5.96 12.08 12.72
N CYS A 282 6.26 11.29 11.68
CA CYS A 282 5.27 10.46 10.99
C CYS A 282 4.60 9.45 11.93
N GLY A 283 5.37 8.77 12.78
CA GLY A 283 4.82 7.80 13.75
C GLY A 283 3.89 8.47 14.76
N MET A 284 4.27 9.64 15.29
CA MET A 284 3.44 10.41 16.22
C MET A 284 2.15 10.92 15.58
N ALA A 285 2.23 11.40 14.33
CA ALA A 285 1.07 11.83 13.57
C ALA A 285 0.13 10.67 13.22
N GLU A 286 0.70 9.51 12.88
CA GLU A 286 -0.09 8.29 12.59
C GLU A 286 -0.81 7.77 13.84
N MET A 287 -0.17 7.83 15.01
CA MET A 287 -0.85 7.50 16.28
C MET A 287 -2.09 8.39 16.51
N ASP A 288 -1.95 9.71 16.38
CA ASP A 288 -3.08 10.62 16.56
C ASP A 288 -4.16 10.39 15.49
N ALA A 289 -3.76 10.13 14.23
CA ALA A 289 -4.68 9.81 13.14
C ALA A 289 -5.46 8.50 13.37
N GLN A 290 -4.90 7.55 14.12
CA GLN A 290 -5.54 6.31 14.55
C GLN A 290 -6.36 6.47 15.85
N GLY A 291 -6.44 7.69 16.43
CA GLY A 291 -7.15 7.95 17.68
C GLY A 291 -6.44 7.41 18.92
N LEU A 292 -5.15 7.10 18.80
CA LEU A 292 -4.29 6.60 19.87
C LEU A 292 -3.67 7.77 20.63
N VAL A 293 -3.37 7.56 21.92
CA VAL A 293 -2.57 8.53 22.67
C VAL A 293 -1.12 8.50 22.14
N PRO A 294 -0.59 9.61 21.59
CA PRO A 294 0.77 9.61 21.03
C PRO A 294 1.82 9.24 22.09
N ASN A 295 2.67 8.26 21.78
CA ASN A 295 3.71 7.76 22.68
C ASN A 295 5.07 7.83 21.97
N HIS A 296 5.86 8.84 22.36
CA HIS A 296 7.17 9.06 21.75
C HIS A 296 8.13 7.90 21.97
N THR A 297 8.18 7.29 23.16
CA THR A 297 9.11 6.19 23.45
C THR A 297 8.82 4.97 22.58
N LEU A 298 7.55 4.66 22.37
CA LEU A 298 7.14 3.55 21.51
C LEU A 298 7.50 3.83 20.04
N VAL A 299 7.21 5.04 19.56
CA VAL A 299 7.54 5.44 18.19
C VAL A 299 9.06 5.44 17.99
N ASP A 300 9.82 5.96 18.94
CA ASP A 300 11.29 5.96 18.91
C ASP A 300 11.84 4.53 18.79
N GLN A 301 11.34 3.59 19.60
CA GLN A 301 11.71 2.17 19.51
C GLN A 301 11.39 1.59 18.12
N MET A 302 10.17 1.84 17.61
CA MET A 302 9.78 1.38 16.27
C MET A 302 10.71 1.93 15.18
N VAL A 303 11.06 3.22 15.25
CA VAL A 303 11.91 3.88 14.25
C VAL A 303 13.34 3.36 14.32
N ARG A 304 13.88 3.01 15.49
CA ARG A 304 15.21 2.37 15.62
C ARG A 304 15.32 1.05 14.87
N ASP A 305 14.21 0.32 14.79
CA ASP A 305 14.10 -0.97 14.08
C ASP A 305 13.74 -0.78 12.59
N MET A 306 13.84 0.44 12.05
CA MET A 306 13.72 0.71 10.62
C MET A 306 15.10 0.71 9.95
N VAL A 307 15.10 0.48 8.63
CA VAL A 307 16.34 0.42 7.84
C VAL A 307 16.73 1.81 7.34
N PHE A 308 17.97 2.19 7.62
CA PHE A 308 18.57 3.46 7.21
C PHE A 308 19.80 3.26 6.32
N PHE A 309 20.14 4.29 5.56
CA PHE A 309 21.29 4.33 4.67
C PHE A 309 22.02 5.70 4.75
N PRO A 310 23.32 5.77 4.42
CA PRO A 310 24.21 4.66 4.11
C PRO A 310 24.41 3.71 5.31
N LYS A 311 24.94 2.50 5.09
CA LYS A 311 24.97 1.44 6.12
C LYS A 311 25.76 1.83 7.38
N SER A 312 26.82 2.63 7.21
CA SER A 312 27.70 3.11 8.29
C SER A 312 27.05 4.22 9.11
N GLU A 313 26.57 5.28 8.46
CA GLU A 313 26.08 6.47 9.16
C GLU A 313 24.58 6.41 9.49
N LYS A 314 23.80 5.54 8.83
CA LYS A 314 22.36 5.31 9.07
C LYS A 314 21.52 6.62 9.10
N ILE A 315 21.71 7.48 8.11
CA ILE A 315 21.17 8.85 8.10
C ILE A 315 19.73 8.89 7.57
N PHE A 316 19.50 8.29 6.41
CA PHE A 316 18.28 8.41 5.64
C PHE A 316 17.48 7.10 5.65
N SER A 317 16.17 7.18 5.83
CA SER A 317 15.29 6.02 5.79
C SER A 317 15.19 5.45 4.38
N VAL A 318 15.31 4.13 4.25
CA VAL A 318 15.09 3.43 2.98
C VAL A 318 13.62 3.52 2.57
N THR A 319 12.69 3.34 3.52
CA THR A 319 11.25 3.22 3.24
C THR A 319 10.46 4.53 3.41
N GLY A 320 11.11 5.59 3.91
CA GLY A 320 10.42 6.80 4.33
C GLY A 320 9.34 6.49 5.38
N CYS A 321 8.16 7.10 5.25
CA CYS A 321 7.04 6.87 6.17
C CYS A 321 6.05 5.77 5.71
N LYS A 322 6.37 5.03 4.64
CA LYS A 322 5.42 4.14 3.96
C LYS A 322 4.96 2.94 4.79
N THR A 323 5.83 2.40 5.64
CA THR A 323 5.59 1.19 6.45
C THR A 323 5.17 1.48 7.89
N ILE A 324 5.11 2.77 8.28
CA ILE A 324 4.90 3.19 9.66
C ILE A 324 3.55 2.73 10.21
N SER A 325 2.45 2.84 9.46
CA SER A 325 1.11 2.43 9.94
C SER A 325 1.09 0.97 10.41
N ASN A 326 1.65 0.07 9.62
CA ASN A 326 1.64 -1.37 9.91
C ASN A 326 2.68 -1.72 10.98
N LYS A 327 3.86 -1.08 10.98
CA LYS A 327 4.84 -1.21 12.08
C LYS A 327 4.28 -0.71 13.40
N LEU A 328 3.61 0.43 13.44
CA LEU A 328 3.00 0.98 14.65
C LEU A 328 1.99 0.00 15.26
N SER A 329 1.17 -0.61 14.40
CA SER A 329 0.21 -1.65 14.79
C SER A 329 0.91 -2.85 15.45
N TYR A 330 2.09 -3.23 14.96
CA TYR A 330 2.94 -4.29 15.53
C TYR A 330 3.57 -3.92 16.88
N TYR A 331 4.05 -2.68 17.09
CA TYR A 331 4.67 -2.28 18.36
C TYR A 331 3.68 -1.97 19.47
N GLY A 332 2.49 -1.43 19.15
CA GLY A 332 1.58 -0.90 20.16
C GLY A 332 0.57 -1.88 20.76
N GLU A 333 0.65 -3.17 20.44
CA GLU A 333 -0.27 -4.22 20.90
C GLU A 333 -0.55 -4.22 22.42
N HIS A 334 0.42 -3.79 23.25
CA HIS A 334 0.29 -3.77 24.72
C HIS A 334 0.04 -2.36 25.32
N VAL A 335 -0.02 -1.31 24.51
CA VAL A 335 0.09 0.09 25.00
C VAL A 335 -1.09 0.98 24.59
N PHE A 336 -1.95 0.54 23.67
CA PHE A 336 -3.03 1.38 23.14
C PHE A 336 -4.15 1.65 24.17
N LYS A 337 -3.99 2.71 24.97
CA LYS A 337 -5.11 3.43 25.55
C LYS A 337 -5.73 4.29 24.45
N GLN A 338 -7.00 4.05 24.12
CA GLN A 338 -7.74 4.92 23.21
C GLN A 338 -7.90 6.30 23.83
N LYS A 339 -7.84 7.35 23.01
CA LYS A 339 -8.21 8.71 23.43
C LYS A 339 -9.69 8.66 23.80
N THR A 340 -10.03 8.82 25.08
CA THR A 340 -11.43 8.86 25.53
C THR A 340 -12.09 10.12 24.97
N THR A 341 -12.75 10.00 23.83
CA THR A 341 -13.69 11.00 23.35
C THR A 341 -15.07 10.58 23.81
N ALA A 342 -15.60 11.27 24.82
CA ALA A 342 -17.02 11.25 25.10
C ALA A 342 -17.70 12.03 23.97
N ASP A 343 -18.25 11.33 22.97
CA ASP A 343 -19.35 11.78 22.10
C ASP A 343 -19.69 10.70 21.06
N GLY A 344 -21.00 10.42 20.88
CA GLY A 344 -21.57 9.69 19.75
C GLY A 344 -22.00 8.24 20.05
N ALA A 345 -23.24 8.01 20.46
CA ALA A 345 -24.42 7.80 19.59
C ALA A 345 -24.55 6.33 19.12
N GLY A 346 -25.54 5.64 19.69
CA GLY A 346 -25.82 4.24 19.43
C GLY A 346 -26.30 3.98 17.99
N ALA A 347 -25.69 2.98 17.36
CA ALA A 347 -26.26 2.31 16.21
C ALA A 347 -27.15 1.16 16.72
N GLY A 348 -28.46 1.38 16.72
CA GLY A 348 -29.42 0.28 16.85
C GLY A 348 -29.43 -0.52 15.56
N VAL A 349 -28.91 -1.75 15.60
CA VAL A 349 -29.02 -2.70 14.49
C VAL A 349 -30.32 -3.47 14.68
N SER A 350 -31.26 -3.32 13.74
CA SER A 350 -32.43 -4.19 13.66
C SER A 350 -31.98 -5.58 13.23
N ALA A 351 -32.07 -6.56 14.13
CA ALA A 351 -31.82 -7.98 13.82
C ALA A 351 -33.00 -8.55 13.02
N GLY A 352 -32.93 -8.43 11.69
CA GLY A 352 -33.70 -9.25 10.77
C GLY A 352 -32.94 -10.54 10.49
N TRP A 353 -33.42 -11.67 11.01
CA TRP A 353 -32.82 -12.99 10.76
C TRP A 353 -33.06 -13.41 9.30
N ASN A 354 -32.04 -13.29 8.45
CA ASN A 354 -32.10 -13.72 7.06
C ASN A 354 -31.51 -15.14 6.92
N ILE A 355 -32.37 -16.11 6.63
CA ILE A 355 -32.06 -17.56 6.55
C ILE A 355 -31.03 -17.87 5.45
N TYR A 356 -30.85 -16.98 4.47
CA TYR A 356 -29.84 -17.11 3.40
C TYR A 356 -28.38 -16.95 3.88
N SER A 357 -28.14 -16.38 5.06
CA SER A 357 -26.79 -16.22 5.66
C SER A 357 -26.15 -17.53 6.15
N TYR A 358 -26.91 -18.64 6.19
CA TYR A 358 -26.40 -19.94 6.62
C TYR A 358 -25.70 -20.72 5.50
N PHE A 359 -25.99 -20.42 4.23
CA PHE A 359 -25.47 -21.19 3.09
C PHE A 359 -24.38 -20.46 2.30
N TYR A 360 -24.35 -19.13 2.33
CA TYR A 360 -23.38 -18.32 1.59
C TYR A 360 -22.47 -17.54 2.53
N GLU A 361 -21.17 -17.59 2.23
CA GLU A 361 -20.16 -16.85 2.97
C GLU A 361 -20.24 -15.36 2.62
N SER A 362 -20.36 -14.52 3.65
CA SER A 362 -20.46 -13.06 3.53
C SER A 362 -19.25 -12.38 4.17
N CYS A 363 -18.87 -11.21 3.65
CA CYS A 363 -17.73 -10.43 4.17
C CYS A 363 -18.15 -9.64 5.42
N ASP A 364 -18.38 -10.35 6.51
CA ASP A 364 -18.79 -9.76 7.79
C ASP A 364 -18.22 -10.57 8.98
N SER A 365 -18.47 -10.08 10.19
CA SER A 365 -18.00 -10.71 11.42
C SER A 365 -18.59 -12.10 11.69
N GLN A 366 -19.62 -12.53 10.95
CA GLN A 366 -20.13 -13.88 11.07
C GLN A 366 -19.16 -14.90 10.45
N TRP A 367 -18.44 -14.56 9.39
CA TRP A 367 -17.52 -15.48 8.70
C TRP A 367 -16.04 -15.14 8.91
N ILE A 368 -15.75 -13.87 9.19
CA ILE A 368 -14.42 -13.33 9.43
C ILE A 368 -14.33 -12.91 10.90
N ASP A 369 -13.79 -13.80 11.73
CA ASP A 369 -13.66 -13.59 13.16
C ASP A 369 -12.25 -14.01 13.61
N PHE A 370 -11.39 -13.01 13.81
CA PHE A 370 -9.98 -13.26 14.06
C PHE A 370 -9.73 -13.73 15.51
N ASN A 371 -9.39 -15.01 15.65
CA ASN A 371 -9.02 -15.63 16.92
C ASN A 371 -7.52 -15.48 17.21
N SER A 372 -7.15 -14.33 17.77
CA SER A 372 -5.74 -14.04 18.13
C SER A 372 -5.13 -15.06 19.09
N THR A 373 -5.85 -15.48 20.14
CA THR A 373 -5.38 -16.50 21.09
C THR A 373 -5.24 -17.86 20.44
N GLY A 374 -6.15 -18.22 19.53
CA GLY A 374 -6.05 -19.44 18.73
C GLY A 374 -4.80 -19.45 17.86
N LEU A 375 -4.51 -18.33 17.19
CA LEU A 375 -3.30 -18.19 16.37
C LEU A 375 -2.03 -18.30 17.21
N GLU A 376 -1.98 -17.66 18.38
CA GLU A 376 -0.84 -17.78 19.30
C GLU A 376 -0.60 -19.23 19.73
N VAL A 377 -1.65 -19.93 20.16
CA VAL A 377 -1.57 -21.33 20.56
C VAL A 377 -1.13 -22.21 19.39
N ASP A 378 -1.69 -22.01 18.20
CA ASP A 378 -1.35 -22.78 17.01
C ASP A 378 0.11 -22.55 16.60
N LEU A 379 0.59 -21.31 16.58
CA LEU A 379 1.99 -21.00 16.28
C LEU A 379 2.93 -21.63 17.33
N ASN A 380 2.63 -21.48 18.62
CA ASN A 380 3.50 -21.98 19.68
C ASN A 380 3.53 -23.51 19.78
N ARG A 381 2.42 -24.19 19.48
CA ARG A 381 2.32 -25.65 19.63
C ARG A 381 2.65 -26.42 18.35
N LYS A 382 2.43 -25.83 17.17
CA LYS A 382 2.52 -26.54 15.89
C LYS A 382 3.68 -26.07 15.01
N LEU A 383 4.21 -24.86 15.22
CA LEU A 383 5.34 -24.36 14.43
C LEU A 383 6.66 -24.57 15.18
N PHE A 384 7.36 -25.65 14.83
CA PHE A 384 8.56 -26.06 15.56
C PHE A 384 9.81 -25.25 15.19
N GLY A 385 10.47 -24.69 16.19
CA GLY A 385 11.76 -23.99 16.07
C GLY A 385 11.69 -22.60 15.46
N GLN A 386 10.53 -22.09 15.04
CA GLN A 386 10.43 -20.80 14.36
C GLN A 386 9.99 -19.68 15.31
N HIS A 387 10.71 -19.47 16.42
CA HIS A 387 10.36 -18.46 17.44
C HIS A 387 10.23 -17.04 16.88
N ILE A 388 11.13 -16.64 15.97
CA ILE A 388 11.08 -15.35 15.28
C ILE A 388 9.80 -15.22 14.46
N VAL A 389 9.44 -16.26 13.71
CA VAL A 389 8.24 -16.27 12.86
C VAL A 389 7.00 -16.19 13.72
N SER A 390 6.89 -17.02 14.77
CA SER A 390 5.74 -17.01 15.69
C SER A 390 5.52 -15.62 16.28
N ARG A 391 6.60 -14.98 16.77
CA ARG A 391 6.54 -13.62 17.33
C ARG A 391 6.15 -12.57 16.29
N VAL A 392 6.80 -12.57 15.12
CA VAL A 392 6.57 -11.52 14.11
C VAL A 392 5.16 -11.63 13.51
N VAL A 393 4.74 -12.84 13.12
CA VAL A 393 3.44 -13.09 12.50
C VAL A 393 2.31 -12.81 13.47
N LEU A 394 2.38 -13.31 14.72
CA LEU A 394 1.33 -13.09 15.71
C LEU A 394 1.07 -11.61 15.94
N LYS A 395 2.13 -10.83 16.19
CA LYS A 395 2.04 -9.40 16.44
C LYS A 395 1.60 -8.62 15.21
N ALA A 396 2.12 -8.94 14.02
CA ALA A 396 1.81 -8.22 12.79
C ALA A 396 0.33 -8.41 12.40
N ILE A 397 -0.16 -9.65 12.40
CA ILE A 397 -1.56 -9.96 12.10
C ILE A 397 -2.47 -9.36 13.17
N THR A 398 -2.18 -9.57 14.46
CA THR A 398 -3.04 -9.08 15.54
C THR A 398 -3.11 -7.56 15.58
N GLY A 399 -1.97 -6.88 15.41
CA GLY A 399 -1.92 -5.43 15.30
C GLY A 399 -2.74 -4.92 14.13
N PHE A 400 -2.57 -5.51 12.95
CA PHE A 400 -3.30 -5.12 11.74
C PHE A 400 -4.81 -5.32 11.88
N MET A 401 -5.25 -6.49 12.40
CA MET A 401 -6.68 -6.79 12.57
C MET A 401 -7.36 -5.89 13.62
N LYS A 402 -6.61 -5.36 14.60
CA LYS A 402 -7.11 -4.38 15.57
C LYS A 402 -7.19 -2.97 14.99
N ASN A 403 -6.44 -2.67 13.93
CA ASN A 403 -6.46 -1.36 13.31
C ASN A 403 -7.75 -1.16 12.50
N LYS A 404 -8.60 -0.23 12.93
CA LYS A 404 -9.87 0.05 12.26
C LYS A 404 -9.71 0.74 10.90
N ASN A 405 -8.62 1.51 10.73
CA ASN A 405 -8.38 2.35 9.56
C ASN A 405 -6.94 2.15 9.03
N PRO A 406 -6.56 0.92 8.62
CA PRO A 406 -5.25 0.68 8.03
C PRO A 406 -5.10 1.57 6.79
N LYS A 407 -3.91 2.13 6.58
CA LYS A 407 -3.66 3.04 5.46
C LYS A 407 -3.16 2.37 4.18
N LYS A 408 -2.76 1.11 4.29
CA LYS A 408 -2.36 0.21 3.20
C LYS A 408 -2.65 -1.23 3.65
N PRO A 409 -2.80 -2.19 2.72
CA PRO A 409 -2.87 -3.61 3.09
C PRO A 409 -1.65 -4.06 3.88
N LEU A 410 -1.80 -5.16 4.63
CA LEU A 410 -0.67 -5.81 5.28
C LEU A 410 0.09 -6.66 4.26
N VAL A 411 1.39 -6.42 4.11
CA VAL A 411 2.24 -7.15 3.19
C VAL A 411 3.35 -7.86 3.94
N LEU A 412 3.24 -9.19 4.02
CA LEU A 412 4.24 -10.07 4.65
C LEU A 412 5.06 -10.79 3.58
N SER A 413 6.36 -10.90 3.85
CA SER A 413 7.28 -11.66 2.99
C SER A 413 7.95 -12.76 3.80
N LEU A 414 7.57 -14.01 3.57
CA LEU A 414 8.07 -15.18 4.28
C LEU A 414 9.20 -15.83 3.45
N HIS A 415 10.42 -15.82 3.98
CA HIS A 415 11.63 -16.30 3.28
C HIS A 415 12.30 -17.43 4.04
N GLY A 416 12.95 -18.36 3.36
CA GLY A 416 13.85 -19.33 4.00
C GLY A 416 13.86 -20.69 3.32
N GLY A 417 14.52 -21.70 3.90
CA GLY A 417 14.63 -23.03 3.31
C GLY A 417 13.29 -23.74 3.07
N THR A 418 13.28 -24.76 2.22
CA THR A 418 12.10 -25.62 1.99
C THR A 418 11.74 -26.41 3.26
N GLY A 419 10.44 -26.69 3.46
CA GLY A 419 9.97 -27.50 4.58
C GLY A 419 10.11 -26.90 5.98
N THR A 420 10.42 -25.60 6.07
CA THR A 420 10.51 -24.84 7.34
C THR A 420 9.15 -24.35 7.86
N GLY A 421 8.07 -24.48 7.07
CA GLY A 421 6.71 -24.16 7.50
C GLY A 421 6.09 -22.89 6.91
N LYS A 422 6.67 -22.29 5.86
CA LYS A 422 6.12 -21.06 5.20
C LYS A 422 4.64 -21.18 4.82
N ASN A 423 4.28 -22.20 4.03
CA ASN A 423 2.90 -22.51 3.66
C ASN A 423 2.04 -22.91 4.86
N PHE A 424 2.62 -23.58 5.85
CA PHE A 424 1.89 -23.99 7.04
C PHE A 424 1.45 -22.77 7.86
N VAL A 425 2.30 -21.75 7.99
CA VAL A 425 1.98 -20.51 8.69
C VAL A 425 0.84 -19.74 8.00
N SER A 426 0.83 -19.64 6.67
CA SER A 426 -0.28 -18.97 5.97
C SER A 426 -1.61 -19.70 6.18
N GLN A 427 -1.61 -21.03 6.24
CA GLN A 427 -2.79 -21.83 6.55
C GLN A 427 -3.25 -21.65 8.00
N LEU A 428 -2.32 -21.55 8.96
CA LEU A 428 -2.66 -21.27 10.37
C LEU A 428 -3.29 -19.88 10.52
N ILE A 429 -2.79 -18.87 9.81
CA ILE A 429 -3.41 -17.53 9.80
C ILE A 429 -4.84 -17.62 9.26
N ALA A 430 -5.03 -18.24 8.09
CA ALA A 430 -6.35 -18.39 7.47
C ALA A 430 -7.34 -19.14 8.38
N LYS A 431 -6.90 -20.22 9.02
CA LYS A 431 -7.71 -21.01 9.98
C LYS A 431 -8.18 -20.19 11.18
N ASN A 432 -7.37 -19.25 11.64
CA ASN A 432 -7.70 -18.39 12.78
C ASN A 432 -8.34 -17.06 12.35
N LEU A 433 -8.49 -16.81 11.05
CA LEU A 433 -9.12 -15.60 10.50
C LEU A 433 -10.52 -15.88 9.96
N TYR A 434 -10.69 -17.00 9.25
CA TYR A 434 -11.94 -17.39 8.60
C TYR A 434 -12.53 -18.63 9.24
N LYS A 435 -13.86 -18.68 9.42
CA LYS A 435 -14.53 -19.87 9.96
C LYS A 435 -14.31 -21.14 9.13
N LYS A 436 -14.18 -20.98 7.81
CA LYS A 436 -13.86 -22.08 6.88
C LYS A 436 -12.35 -22.29 6.68
N GLY A 437 -11.50 -21.51 7.35
CA GLY A 437 -10.06 -21.57 7.19
C GLY A 437 -9.63 -21.41 5.73
N THR A 438 -8.88 -22.38 5.22
CA THR A 438 -8.39 -22.40 3.83
C THR A 438 -9.48 -22.68 2.80
N ASP A 439 -10.65 -23.18 3.23
CA ASP A 439 -11.80 -23.43 2.35
C ASP A 439 -12.71 -22.20 2.22
N SER A 440 -12.31 -21.08 2.82
CA SER A 440 -13.01 -19.79 2.69
C SER A 440 -12.90 -19.27 1.26
N GLY A 441 -14.01 -18.71 0.75
CA GLY A 441 -14.03 -17.98 -0.51
C GLY A 441 -13.19 -16.69 -0.50
N PHE A 442 -12.66 -16.28 0.66
CA PHE A 442 -11.79 -15.11 0.83
C PHE A 442 -10.30 -15.49 1.02
N PHE A 443 -9.99 -16.79 1.07
CA PHE A 443 -8.62 -17.29 1.07
C PHE A 443 -8.20 -17.67 -0.35
N HIS A 444 -7.18 -17.00 -0.85
CA HIS A 444 -6.76 -17.12 -2.23
C HIS A 444 -5.29 -17.50 -2.33
N GLN A 445 -5.00 -18.71 -2.81
CA GLN A 445 -3.63 -19.14 -3.04
C GLN A 445 -3.30 -19.14 -4.53
N PHE A 446 -2.20 -18.50 -4.86
CA PHE A 446 -1.66 -18.35 -6.20
C PHE A 446 -0.26 -18.97 -6.27
N VAL A 447 -0.04 -19.79 -7.30
CA VAL A 447 1.24 -20.45 -7.57
C VAL A 447 1.62 -20.16 -9.04
N PRO A 448 2.66 -19.35 -9.32
CA PRO A 448 3.02 -18.92 -10.66
C PRO A 448 3.18 -20.08 -11.64
N THR A 449 3.86 -21.15 -11.22
CA THR A 449 4.17 -22.31 -12.06
C THR A 449 2.93 -23.13 -12.45
N ALA A 450 1.90 -23.12 -11.61
CA ALA A 450 0.64 -23.82 -11.88
C ALA A 450 -0.33 -22.98 -12.73
N HIS A 451 -0.38 -21.67 -12.47
CA HIS A 451 -1.37 -20.79 -13.10
C HIS A 451 -0.85 -20.18 -14.41
N PHE A 452 0.44 -19.86 -14.50
CA PHE A 452 1.04 -19.11 -15.60
C PHE A 452 2.33 -19.78 -16.14
N PRO A 453 2.21 -20.99 -16.72
CA PRO A 453 3.38 -21.75 -17.16
C PRO A 453 4.06 -21.17 -18.40
N HIS A 454 3.37 -20.38 -19.23
CA HIS A 454 3.85 -19.96 -20.55
C HIS A 454 4.25 -18.48 -20.62
N GLN A 455 5.55 -18.20 -20.78
CA GLN A 455 6.06 -16.83 -20.89
C GLN A 455 5.48 -16.03 -22.07
N SER A 456 5.09 -16.71 -23.16
CA SER A 456 4.45 -16.08 -24.32
C SER A 456 3.09 -15.44 -24.01
N GLN A 457 2.45 -15.80 -22.89
CA GLN A 457 1.14 -15.29 -22.49
C GLN A 457 1.20 -14.28 -21.34
N ILE A 458 2.39 -13.81 -20.96
CA ILE A 458 2.58 -12.98 -19.76
C ILE A 458 1.71 -11.71 -19.74
N GLU A 459 1.45 -11.12 -20.90
CA GLU A 459 0.56 -9.95 -21.01
C GLU A 459 -0.90 -10.31 -20.70
N ASN A 460 -1.40 -11.47 -21.15
CA ASN A 460 -2.74 -11.94 -20.78
C ASN A 460 -2.82 -12.25 -19.28
N TYR A 461 -1.78 -12.88 -18.73
CA TYR A 461 -1.70 -13.25 -17.32
C TYR A 461 -1.70 -12.04 -16.38
N LYS A 462 -1.01 -10.95 -16.76
CA LYS A 462 -1.07 -9.67 -16.04
C LYS A 462 -2.51 -9.15 -15.91
N SER A 463 -3.28 -9.13 -17.00
CA SER A 463 -4.67 -8.67 -16.99
C SER A 463 -5.58 -9.56 -16.13
N GLN A 464 -5.46 -10.89 -16.31
CA GLN A 464 -6.22 -11.86 -15.53
C GLN A 464 -5.94 -11.73 -14.04
N LEU A 465 -4.67 -11.54 -13.66
CA LEU A 465 -4.28 -11.39 -12.27
C LEU A 465 -4.85 -10.12 -11.65
N GLN A 466 -4.81 -8.99 -12.36
CA GLN A 466 -5.42 -7.74 -11.90
C GLN A 466 -6.93 -7.88 -11.71
N HIS A 467 -7.61 -8.47 -12.71
CA HIS A 467 -9.05 -8.68 -12.63
C HIS A 467 -9.44 -9.60 -11.47
N TRP A 468 -8.69 -10.67 -11.26
CA TRP A 468 -8.91 -11.60 -10.16
C TRP A 468 -8.70 -10.96 -8.79
N ILE A 469 -7.61 -10.21 -8.58
CA ILE A 469 -7.37 -9.48 -7.33
C ILE A 469 -8.49 -8.45 -7.10
N LYS A 470 -8.79 -7.63 -8.11
CA LYS A 470 -9.82 -6.59 -8.04
C LYS A 470 -11.19 -7.17 -7.70
N GLY A 471 -11.60 -8.25 -8.36
CA GLY A 471 -12.87 -8.92 -8.10
C GLY A 471 -12.98 -9.45 -6.66
N ASN A 472 -11.95 -10.13 -6.18
CA ASN A 472 -11.94 -10.69 -4.82
C ASN A 472 -11.89 -9.63 -3.72
N ILE A 473 -11.16 -8.52 -3.92
CA ILE A 473 -11.16 -7.39 -2.98
C ILE A 473 -12.51 -6.67 -2.99
N THR A 474 -13.13 -6.53 -4.17
CA THR A 474 -14.46 -5.91 -4.28
C THR A 474 -15.53 -6.76 -3.56
N ASN A 475 -15.42 -8.09 -3.65
CA ASN A 475 -16.29 -9.00 -2.91
C ASN A 475 -16.05 -8.94 -1.41
N CYS A 476 -14.79 -8.89 -0.98
CA CYS A 476 -14.43 -8.75 0.41
C CYS A 476 -13.10 -8.00 0.59
N PRO A 477 -13.10 -6.80 1.20
CA PRO A 477 -11.87 -6.05 1.48
C PRO A 477 -10.91 -6.77 2.44
N GLN A 478 -11.39 -7.73 3.22
CA GLN A 478 -10.61 -8.54 4.16
C GLN A 478 -10.09 -9.86 3.57
N SER A 479 -10.09 -9.99 2.24
CA SER A 479 -9.53 -11.16 1.55
C SER A 479 -8.01 -11.30 1.75
N MET A 480 -7.56 -12.54 1.79
CA MET A 480 -6.16 -12.93 2.01
C MET A 480 -5.58 -13.58 0.77
N PHE A 481 -4.48 -13.03 0.26
CA PHE A 481 -3.81 -13.50 -0.96
C PHE A 481 -2.43 -14.08 -0.63
N ILE A 482 -2.23 -15.34 -0.96
CA ILE A 482 -0.94 -16.04 -0.84
C ILE A 482 -0.34 -16.19 -2.22
N PHE A 483 0.90 -15.76 -2.36
CA PHE A 483 1.68 -15.95 -3.56
C PHE A 483 2.86 -16.85 -3.24
N ASP A 484 2.80 -18.11 -3.66
CA ASP A 484 3.82 -19.13 -3.40
C ASP A 484 4.86 -19.19 -4.54
N GLU A 485 6.01 -19.79 -4.27
CA GLU A 485 7.11 -19.98 -5.24
C GLU A 485 7.52 -18.69 -5.96
N MET A 486 7.62 -17.58 -5.24
CA MET A 486 7.89 -16.28 -5.85
C MET A 486 9.27 -16.16 -6.51
N ASP A 487 10.22 -17.03 -6.14
CA ASP A 487 11.49 -17.21 -6.84
C ASP A 487 11.32 -17.71 -8.29
N LYS A 488 10.18 -18.31 -8.64
CA LYS A 488 9.84 -18.79 -9.99
C LYS A 488 8.90 -17.84 -10.74
N MET A 489 8.58 -16.67 -10.17
CA MET A 489 7.68 -15.72 -10.81
C MET A 489 8.34 -15.12 -12.06
N GLN A 490 7.60 -15.10 -13.17
CA GLN A 490 8.10 -14.51 -14.41
C GLN A 490 8.27 -12.97 -14.27
N PRO A 491 9.35 -12.38 -14.82
CA PRO A 491 9.58 -10.95 -14.78
C PRO A 491 8.42 -10.14 -15.38
N GLY A 492 8.02 -9.06 -14.71
CA GLY A 492 6.95 -8.17 -15.17
C GLY A 492 5.53 -8.56 -14.69
N LEU A 493 5.25 -9.82 -14.36
CA LEU A 493 3.94 -10.18 -13.80
C LEU A 493 3.70 -9.47 -12.45
N ILE A 494 4.75 -9.27 -11.65
CA ILE A 494 4.66 -8.55 -10.37
C ILE A 494 4.20 -7.10 -10.52
N ASP A 495 4.51 -6.43 -11.64
CA ASP A 495 4.11 -5.04 -11.86
C ASP A 495 2.58 -4.87 -11.83
N SER A 496 1.85 -5.94 -12.17
CA SER A 496 0.40 -5.96 -12.14
C SER A 496 -0.20 -5.98 -10.72
N ILE A 497 0.55 -6.48 -9.73
CA ILE A 497 0.11 -6.59 -8.32
C ILE A 497 0.49 -5.33 -7.54
N LYS A 498 1.63 -4.70 -7.84
CA LYS A 498 2.20 -3.58 -7.06
C LYS A 498 1.20 -2.47 -6.69
N PRO A 499 0.32 -2.01 -7.60
CA PRO A 499 -0.64 -0.97 -7.26
C PRO A 499 -1.58 -1.35 -6.12
N TYR A 500 -1.93 -2.63 -6.00
CA TYR A 500 -2.77 -3.17 -4.93
C TYR A 500 -2.04 -3.35 -3.59
N LEU A 501 -0.72 -3.12 -3.54
CA LEU A 501 0.09 -3.20 -2.32
C LEU A 501 0.44 -1.80 -1.77
N ASP A 502 0.16 -0.74 -2.54
CA ASP A 502 0.54 0.62 -2.20
C ASP A 502 -0.50 1.34 -1.31
N TYR A 503 -0.19 2.58 -0.95
CA TYR A 503 -0.90 3.41 0.02
C TYR A 503 -2.15 4.12 -0.54
N TYR A 504 -2.60 3.79 -1.75
CA TYR A 504 -3.74 4.46 -2.37
C TYR A 504 -4.99 4.39 -1.48
N GLU A 505 -5.76 5.48 -1.43
CA GLU A 505 -7.05 5.52 -0.70
C GLU A 505 -8.06 4.59 -1.37
N LYS A 506 -8.12 4.66 -2.70
CA LYS A 506 -8.86 3.78 -3.59
C LYS A 506 -8.04 3.57 -4.85
N LEU A 507 -8.13 2.39 -5.45
CA LEU A 507 -7.65 2.13 -6.80
C LEU A 507 -8.86 1.68 -7.64
N ASP A 508 -9.21 2.41 -8.68
CA ASP A 508 -10.46 2.21 -9.45
C ASP A 508 -11.74 2.11 -8.57
N GLY A 509 -11.82 2.90 -7.50
CA GLY A 509 -12.93 2.85 -6.56
C GLY A 509 -12.92 1.67 -5.59
N VAL A 510 -11.92 0.78 -5.67
CA VAL A 510 -11.78 -0.39 -4.80
C VAL A 510 -10.90 -0.06 -3.59
N PHE A 511 -11.35 -0.48 -2.40
CA PHE A 511 -10.62 -0.33 -1.13
C PHE A 511 -9.88 -1.63 -0.79
N ASN A 512 -8.56 -1.62 -0.94
CA ASN A 512 -7.67 -2.76 -0.66
C ASN A 512 -7.00 -2.71 0.73
N ARG A 513 -7.25 -1.68 1.52
CA ARG A 513 -6.48 -1.38 2.75
C ARG A 513 -6.63 -2.42 3.87
N GLN A 514 -7.69 -3.22 3.85
CA GLN A 514 -7.96 -4.27 4.84
C GLN A 514 -7.49 -5.66 4.39
N ALA A 515 -6.95 -5.78 3.17
CA ALA A 515 -6.51 -7.05 2.64
C ALA A 515 -5.13 -7.45 3.20
N ILE A 516 -4.86 -8.76 3.19
CA ILE A 516 -3.58 -9.33 3.63
C ILE A 516 -2.92 -9.99 2.43
N PHE A 517 -1.69 -9.60 2.13
CA PHE A 517 -0.86 -10.18 1.08
C PHE A 517 0.34 -10.88 1.70
N ILE A 518 0.54 -12.15 1.36
CA ILE A 518 1.67 -12.94 1.84
C ILE A 518 2.44 -13.52 0.66
N PHE A 519 3.72 -13.19 0.58
CA PHE A 519 4.64 -13.70 -0.43
C PHE A 519 5.55 -14.77 0.18
N LEU A 520 5.68 -15.92 -0.48
CA LEU A 520 6.52 -17.03 -0.04
C LEU A 520 7.67 -17.23 -1.02
N SER A 521 8.89 -17.36 -0.52
CA SER A 521 10.03 -17.72 -1.35
C SER A 521 11.10 -18.48 -0.60
N ASN A 522 11.91 -19.23 -1.36
CA ASN A 522 13.11 -19.86 -0.86
C ASN A 522 14.35 -18.96 -0.92
N SER A 523 14.27 -17.80 -1.59
CA SER A 523 15.37 -16.82 -1.65
C SER A 523 15.81 -16.40 -0.26
N GLY A 524 17.13 -16.32 -0.06
CA GLY A 524 17.74 -15.95 1.23
C GLY A 524 17.93 -17.08 2.23
N GLY A 525 17.38 -18.27 1.96
CA GLY A 525 17.48 -19.41 2.88
C GLY A 525 18.92 -19.80 3.21
N GLU A 526 19.83 -19.74 2.24
CA GLU A 526 21.25 -20.01 2.43
C GLU A 526 21.91 -18.99 3.37
N ASN A 527 21.57 -17.72 3.26
CA ASN A 527 22.12 -16.67 4.12
C ASN A 527 21.65 -16.86 5.58
N TYR A 528 20.38 -17.19 5.82
CA TYR A 528 19.91 -17.48 7.18
C TYR A 528 20.53 -18.74 7.75
N MET A 529 20.77 -19.75 6.91
CA MET A 529 21.49 -20.96 7.31
C MET A 529 22.92 -20.64 7.71
N GLN A 530 23.60 -19.72 7.02
CA GLN A 530 24.95 -19.28 7.39
C GLN A 530 24.95 -18.55 8.73
N VAL A 531 24.02 -17.60 8.95
CA VAL A 531 23.89 -16.92 10.25
C VAL A 531 23.61 -17.92 11.38
N ALA A 532 22.70 -18.88 11.17
CA ALA A 532 22.40 -19.91 12.15
C ALA A 532 23.63 -20.80 12.45
N LEU A 533 24.43 -21.12 11.43
CA LEU A 533 25.66 -21.88 11.58
C LEU A 533 26.71 -21.11 12.40
N ASP A 534 26.83 -19.80 12.19
CA ASP A 534 27.80 -18.96 12.90
C ASP A 534 27.45 -18.85 14.39
N PHE A 535 26.17 -18.71 14.74
CA PHE A 535 25.70 -18.77 16.12
C PHE A 535 25.97 -20.13 16.77
N TRP A 536 25.63 -21.22 16.06
CA TRP A 536 25.88 -22.57 16.54
C TRP A 536 27.38 -22.83 16.79
N ARG A 537 28.26 -22.39 15.88
CA ARG A 537 29.73 -22.49 16.04
C ARG A 537 30.25 -21.66 17.20
N ALA A 538 29.58 -20.55 17.53
CA ALA A 538 29.88 -19.75 18.71
C ALA A 538 29.34 -20.37 20.02
N GLY A 539 28.72 -21.56 19.96
CA GLY A 539 28.14 -22.24 21.13
C GLY A 539 26.87 -21.56 21.65
N LYS A 540 26.22 -20.74 20.82
CA LYS A 540 24.99 -20.03 21.17
C LYS A 540 23.75 -20.82 20.79
N ASP A 541 22.69 -20.64 21.56
CA ASP A 541 21.41 -21.23 21.25
C ASP A 541 20.72 -20.50 20.09
N ARG A 542 19.97 -21.26 19.28
CA ARG A 542 19.15 -20.72 18.19
C ARG A 542 18.17 -19.64 18.66
N GLU A 543 17.66 -19.78 19.88
CA GLU A 543 16.69 -18.84 20.47
C GLU A 543 17.32 -17.46 20.74
N GLU A 544 18.65 -17.37 20.80
CA GLU A 544 19.40 -16.10 20.91
C GLU A 544 19.47 -15.33 19.58
N ILE A 545 19.14 -15.97 18.44
CA ILE A 545 19.10 -15.28 17.15
C ILE A 545 17.92 -14.31 17.16
N GLU A 546 18.20 -13.03 16.94
CA GLU A 546 17.18 -11.99 16.83
C GLU A 546 16.94 -11.59 15.38
N LEU A 547 15.83 -10.88 15.13
CA LEU A 547 15.45 -10.46 13.78
C LEU A 547 16.54 -9.56 13.14
N LYS A 548 17.15 -8.68 13.93
CA LYS A 548 18.23 -7.77 13.50
C LYS A 548 19.46 -8.50 12.93
N ASP A 549 19.75 -9.70 13.43
CA ASP A 549 20.88 -10.52 12.97
C ASP A 549 20.63 -11.05 11.55
N LEU A 550 19.36 -11.28 11.21
CA LEU A 550 18.91 -11.81 9.92
C LEU A 550 18.64 -10.70 8.89
N GLU A 551 18.27 -9.49 9.33
CA GLU A 551 18.11 -8.31 8.45
C GLU A 551 19.42 -7.92 7.74
N THR A 552 20.57 -8.15 8.41
CA THR A 552 21.89 -7.94 7.79
C THR A 552 22.15 -8.95 6.68
N ALA A 553 21.66 -10.18 6.83
CA ALA A 553 21.77 -11.26 5.84
C ALA A 553 20.86 -11.06 4.61
N PHE A 554 19.77 -10.30 4.74
CA PHE A 554 18.99 -9.79 3.61
C PHE A 554 19.74 -8.75 2.78
N SER A 555 20.78 -8.11 3.34
CA SER A 555 21.56 -7.06 2.69
C SER A 555 22.87 -7.56 2.05
N LEU A 556 23.06 -8.89 2.01
CA LEU A 556 24.22 -9.57 1.42
C LEU A 556 23.97 -9.90 -0.07
N PRO A 557 25.05 -9.99 -0.89
CA PRO A 557 24.94 -10.25 -2.33
C PRO A 557 24.36 -11.65 -2.56
N GLY A 558 23.07 -11.69 -2.87
CA GLY A 558 22.25 -12.90 -2.90
C GLY A 558 20.76 -12.55 -2.78
N PHE A 559 20.46 -11.44 -2.10
CA PHE A 559 19.41 -10.51 -2.49
C PHE A 559 20.13 -9.32 -3.11
N ASN A 560 20.06 -9.10 -4.43
CA ASN A 560 20.73 -7.93 -4.99
C ASN A 560 20.14 -6.66 -4.31
N ILE A 561 20.90 -6.05 -3.42
CA ILE A 561 20.76 -4.69 -2.94
C ILE A 561 22.21 -4.22 -2.77
N LYS A 562 22.63 -3.36 -3.70
CA LYS A 562 23.91 -2.62 -3.73
C LYS A 562 25.16 -3.43 -4.11
N LYS A 563 25.50 -3.39 -5.41
CA LYS A 563 26.91 -3.18 -5.81
C LYS A 563 27.20 -1.66 -5.75
N ASN A 564 28.45 -1.31 -5.44
CA ASN A 564 28.94 0.06 -5.24
C ASN A 564 28.60 1.02 -6.41
N PRO A 565 28.55 2.35 -6.17
CA PRO A 565 28.08 3.34 -7.15
C PRO A 565 29.03 3.64 -8.34
N ILE A 566 30.02 2.79 -8.68
CA ILE A 566 31.08 3.19 -9.63
C ILE A 566 31.34 2.19 -10.78
N GLU A 567 30.72 1.01 -10.84
CA GLU A 567 30.89 0.12 -12.01
C GLU A 567 29.55 -0.19 -12.68
N PHE A 568 29.14 0.74 -13.54
CA PHE A 568 28.07 0.56 -14.52
C PHE A 568 28.71 0.08 -15.84
N GLU A 569 29.07 -1.20 -15.91
CA GLU A 569 29.22 -1.85 -17.21
C GLU A 569 29.04 -3.37 -17.08
N GLN A 570 28.02 -3.87 -17.78
CA GLN A 570 27.68 -5.28 -18.04
C GLN A 570 27.27 -6.14 -16.83
N CYS A 571 25.95 -6.33 -16.66
CA CYS A 571 25.40 -7.66 -16.36
C CYS A 571 23.91 -7.75 -16.73
N ASN A 572 23.61 -8.74 -17.57
CA ASN A 572 22.28 -9.18 -17.98
C ASN A 572 21.42 -9.68 -16.81
N THR A 573 20.14 -9.30 -16.80
CA THR A 573 18.94 -10.13 -16.48
C THR A 573 18.88 -11.05 -15.24
N GLU A 574 19.49 -10.72 -14.09
CA GLU A 574 19.27 -11.46 -12.82
C GLU A 574 18.90 -10.57 -11.61
N GLY A 575 18.36 -9.37 -11.86
CA GLY A 575 17.68 -8.55 -10.85
C GLY A 575 16.25 -9.04 -10.58
N GLY A 576 16.08 -10.34 -10.26
CA GLY A 576 14.81 -11.05 -10.24
C GLY A 576 13.86 -10.60 -9.13
N PHE A 577 12.61 -10.26 -9.50
CA PHE A 577 11.40 -10.15 -8.65
C PHE A 577 11.49 -9.30 -7.36
N TRP A 578 12.26 -9.71 -6.36
CA TRP A 578 12.33 -9.11 -5.02
C TRP A 578 12.76 -7.64 -5.07
N HIS A 579 13.73 -7.32 -5.92
CA HIS A 579 14.13 -5.94 -6.22
C HIS A 579 12.93 -5.04 -6.50
N SER A 580 12.02 -5.51 -7.34
CA SER A 580 10.89 -4.73 -7.81
C SER A 580 9.89 -4.36 -6.71
N LEU A 581 9.76 -5.19 -5.67
CA LEU A 581 8.93 -4.92 -4.50
C LEU A 581 9.69 -4.13 -3.42
N ILE A 582 10.98 -4.44 -3.24
CA ILE A 582 11.87 -3.80 -2.28
C ILE A 582 12.12 -2.34 -2.68
N ASP A 583 12.39 -2.05 -3.95
CA ASP A 583 12.68 -0.69 -4.45
C ASP A 583 11.50 0.26 -4.19
N LYS A 584 10.27 -0.25 -4.23
CA LYS A 584 9.06 0.51 -3.89
C LYS A 584 8.72 0.52 -2.41
N ASN A 585 9.44 -0.25 -1.59
CA ASN A 585 9.20 -0.44 -0.16
C ASN A 585 7.75 -0.83 0.14
N LEU A 586 7.23 -1.83 -0.60
CA LEU A 586 5.86 -2.31 -0.47
C LEU A 586 5.67 -3.35 0.64
N VAL A 587 6.73 -4.08 1.00
CA VAL A 587 6.71 -5.10 2.06
C VAL A 587 6.81 -4.43 3.44
N ASP A 588 5.95 -4.82 4.38
CA ASP A 588 5.97 -4.30 5.75
C ASP A 588 6.92 -5.08 6.66
N PHE A 589 6.88 -6.42 6.54
CA PHE A 589 7.71 -7.31 7.34
C PHE A 589 8.35 -8.38 6.47
N PHE A 590 9.68 -8.46 6.54
CA PHE A 590 10.45 -9.58 6.06
C PHE A 590 10.61 -10.58 7.20
N VAL A 591 10.10 -11.79 6.99
CA VAL A 591 9.94 -12.81 8.03
C VAL A 591 10.82 -14.02 7.68
N PRO A 592 12.01 -14.12 8.27
CA PRO A 592 12.97 -15.18 7.95
C PRO A 592 12.64 -16.49 8.66
N PHE A 593 12.67 -17.59 7.90
CA PHE A 593 12.56 -18.95 8.39
C PHE A 593 13.95 -19.55 8.50
N LEU A 594 14.35 -19.77 9.74
CA LEU A 594 15.56 -20.49 10.11
C LEU A 594 15.47 -21.98 9.71
N PRO A 595 16.61 -22.61 9.41
CA PRO A 595 16.64 -24.04 9.09
C PRO A 595 16.31 -24.91 10.30
N LEU A 596 15.73 -26.10 10.06
CA LEU A 596 15.28 -26.98 11.13
C LEU A 596 16.38 -27.95 11.60
N GLU A 597 16.70 -27.91 12.89
CA GLU A 597 17.57 -28.92 13.53
C GLU A 597 16.88 -30.27 13.73
N TYR A 598 17.67 -31.30 14.06
CA TYR A 598 17.23 -32.67 14.38
C TYR A 598 16.01 -32.72 15.31
N LYS A 599 16.04 -31.98 16.44
CA LYS A 599 14.95 -31.97 17.43
C LYS A 599 13.60 -31.55 16.84
N HIS A 600 13.59 -30.61 15.90
CA HIS A 600 12.37 -30.13 15.25
C HIS A 600 11.81 -31.16 14.26
N LEU A 601 12.68 -31.92 13.59
CA LEU A 601 12.24 -33.01 12.73
C LEU A 601 11.59 -34.14 13.52
N VAL A 602 12.10 -34.45 14.71
CA VAL A 602 11.45 -35.41 15.63
C VAL A 602 10.06 -34.91 16.03
N GLN A 603 9.94 -33.63 16.42
CA GLN A 603 8.64 -33.02 16.73
C GLN A 603 7.66 -33.08 15.54
N CYS A 604 8.11 -32.72 14.35
CA CYS A 604 7.32 -32.86 13.12
C CYS A 604 6.92 -34.30 12.84
N GLY A 605 7.82 -35.27 13.00
CA GLY A 605 7.52 -36.69 12.78
C GLY A 605 6.47 -37.21 13.74
N MET A 606 6.56 -36.85 15.01
CA MET A 606 5.55 -37.20 16.02
C MET A 606 4.19 -36.56 15.70
N ALA A 607 4.18 -35.29 15.29
CA ALA A 607 2.96 -34.59 14.89
C ALA A 607 2.34 -35.20 13.61
N GLU A 608 3.15 -35.60 12.63
CA GLU A 608 2.67 -36.23 11.41
C GLU A 608 2.09 -37.63 11.70
N MET A 609 2.69 -38.39 12.63
CA MET A 609 2.13 -39.67 13.08
C MET A 609 0.73 -39.48 13.69
N ASP A 610 0.58 -38.50 14.58
CA ASP A 610 -0.71 -38.16 15.19
C ASP A 610 -1.74 -37.73 14.14
N ALA A 611 -1.35 -36.87 13.19
CA ALA A 611 -2.20 -36.43 12.09
C ALA A 611 -2.65 -37.58 11.16
N LEU A 612 -1.86 -38.66 11.07
CA LEU A 612 -2.19 -39.88 10.35
C LEU A 612 -3.01 -40.88 11.18
N GLY A 613 -3.35 -40.56 12.43
CA GLY A 613 -4.02 -41.47 13.36
C GLY A 613 -3.15 -42.65 13.78
N LEU A 614 -1.83 -42.51 13.75
CA LEU A 614 -0.89 -43.55 14.15
C LEU A 614 -0.53 -43.43 15.62
N VAL A 615 -0.28 -44.58 16.27
CA VAL A 615 0.23 -44.60 17.64
C VAL A 615 1.61 -43.93 17.66
N PRO A 616 1.83 -42.90 18.50
CA PRO A 616 3.10 -42.21 18.58
C PRO A 616 4.26 -43.18 18.86
N ASN A 617 5.28 -43.19 17.99
CA ASN A 617 6.45 -44.07 18.12
C ASN A 617 7.74 -43.27 17.91
N HIS A 618 8.36 -42.89 19.03
CA HIS A 618 9.59 -42.10 19.02
C HIS A 618 10.76 -42.84 18.34
N THR A 619 10.85 -44.16 18.50
CA THR A 619 11.93 -44.96 17.92
C THR A 619 11.86 -44.97 16.39
N LEU A 620 10.66 -45.14 15.84
CA LEU A 620 10.44 -45.09 14.39
C LEU A 620 10.75 -43.71 13.82
N VAL A 621 10.30 -42.64 14.51
CA VAL A 621 10.59 -41.26 14.09
C VAL A 621 12.09 -40.97 14.16
N ASP A 622 12.78 -41.37 15.23
CA ASP A 622 14.22 -41.21 15.38
C ASP A 622 15.00 -41.91 14.24
N GLN A 623 14.61 -43.14 13.87
CA GLN A 623 15.17 -43.87 12.72
C GLN A 623 14.99 -43.11 11.40
N VAL A 624 13.77 -42.63 11.15
CA VAL A 624 13.46 -41.82 9.96
C VAL A 624 14.29 -40.55 9.91
N VAL A 625 14.37 -39.82 11.03
CA VAL A 625 15.05 -38.53 11.09
C VAL A 625 16.57 -38.69 10.93
N ARG A 626 17.18 -39.78 11.42
CA ARG A 626 18.63 -40.06 11.25
C ARG A 626 19.06 -40.26 9.79
N VAL A 627 18.18 -40.76 8.93
CA VAL A 627 18.50 -41.04 7.51
C VAL A 627 18.17 -39.87 6.58
N MET A 628 17.65 -38.77 7.12
CA MET A 628 17.42 -37.55 6.35
C MET A 628 18.72 -36.84 6.00
N THR A 629 18.64 -35.92 5.04
CA THR A 629 19.80 -35.14 4.58
C THR A 629 20.01 -33.90 5.44
N TYR A 630 21.25 -33.68 5.87
CA TYR A 630 21.65 -32.56 6.71
C TYR A 630 22.79 -31.73 6.11
N PHE A 631 22.89 -30.48 6.58
CA PHE A 631 23.95 -29.52 6.32
C PHE A 631 24.51 -28.96 7.65
N PRO A 632 25.83 -28.73 7.76
CA PRO A 632 26.86 -29.23 6.85
C PRO A 632 26.93 -30.77 6.86
N LYS A 633 27.52 -31.38 5.83
CA LYS A 633 27.48 -32.85 5.64
C LYS A 633 28.12 -33.65 6.78
N ILE A 634 29.11 -33.05 7.46
CA ILE A 634 29.90 -33.71 8.50
C ILE A 634 29.18 -33.60 9.84
N GLU A 635 28.86 -32.39 10.26
CA GLU A 635 28.25 -32.10 11.57
C GLU A 635 26.75 -32.42 11.60
N LYS A 636 26.10 -32.52 10.43
CA LYS A 636 24.69 -32.89 10.26
C LYS A 636 23.72 -32.12 11.15
N ILE A 637 23.85 -30.79 11.16
CA ILE A 637 23.14 -29.92 12.12
C ILE A 637 21.73 -29.60 11.62
N PHE A 638 21.64 -29.08 10.40
CA PHE A 638 20.42 -28.52 9.82
C PHE A 638 19.84 -29.41 8.73
N SER A 639 18.54 -29.64 8.78
CA SER A 639 17.83 -30.37 7.72
C SER A 639 17.83 -29.61 6.40
N VAL A 640 18.11 -30.29 5.30
CA VAL A 640 18.01 -29.72 3.95
C VAL A 640 16.55 -29.62 3.48
N THR A 641 15.71 -30.58 3.87
CA THR A 641 14.31 -30.66 3.41
C THR A 641 13.28 -30.23 4.46
N GLY A 642 13.73 -29.93 5.68
CA GLY A 642 12.86 -29.65 6.82
C GLY A 642 11.85 -30.77 7.03
N CYS A 643 10.61 -30.42 7.37
CA CYS A 643 9.56 -31.40 7.63
C CYS A 643 8.85 -31.90 6.35
N LYS A 644 9.23 -31.42 5.16
CA LYS A 644 8.51 -31.67 3.91
C LYS A 644 8.47 -33.14 3.51
N THR A 645 9.54 -33.89 3.76
CA THR A 645 9.68 -35.29 3.29
C THR A 645 9.40 -36.32 4.38
N ILE A 646 9.21 -35.91 5.63
CA ILE A 646 9.06 -36.81 6.79
C ILE A 646 7.92 -37.83 6.58
N ARG A 647 6.76 -37.36 6.11
CA ARG A 647 5.60 -38.22 5.82
C ARG A 647 5.95 -39.38 4.88
N ASN A 648 6.71 -39.12 3.82
CA ASN A 648 7.11 -40.13 2.85
C ASN A 648 8.05 -41.18 3.48
N TYR A 649 8.97 -40.75 4.33
CA TYR A 649 9.84 -41.66 5.07
C TYR A 649 9.06 -42.50 6.09
N LEU A 650 8.11 -41.91 6.82
CA LEU A 650 7.25 -42.65 7.75
C LEU A 650 6.48 -43.78 7.05
N TYR A 651 5.94 -43.53 5.85
CA TYR A 651 5.31 -44.58 5.04
C TYR A 651 6.27 -45.68 4.60
N TYR A 652 7.50 -45.32 4.20
CA TYR A 652 8.50 -46.28 3.75
C TYR A 652 8.94 -47.20 4.91
N TYR A 653 9.31 -46.63 6.05
CA TYR A 653 9.81 -47.40 7.19
C TYR A 653 8.70 -48.21 7.87
N ARG A 654 7.44 -47.75 7.84
CA ARG A 654 6.30 -48.54 8.32
C ARG A 654 6.07 -49.83 7.53
N LYS A 655 6.40 -49.89 6.23
CA LYS A 655 6.25 -51.14 5.46
C LYS A 655 7.30 -52.20 5.82
N ASN A 656 8.35 -51.78 6.54
CA ASN A 656 9.50 -52.62 6.90
C ASN A 656 9.59 -52.91 8.41
N VAL A 657 8.55 -52.55 9.17
CA VAL A 657 8.33 -52.85 10.60
C VAL A 657 7.00 -53.56 10.71
#